data_AF-A0A182XXK7-F1
#
_entry.id   AF-A0A182XXK7-F1
#
_cell.length_a   1.000
_cell.length_b   1.000
_cell.length_c   1.000
_cell.angle_alpha   90.00
_cell.angle_beta   90.00
_cell.angle_gamma   90.00
#
_symmetry.space_group_name_H-M   'P 1'
#
loop_
_entity.id
_entity.type
_entity.pdbx_description
1 polymer ?
#
loop_
_entity_poly.entity_id
_entity_poly.type
_entity_poly.pdbx_seq_one_letter_code
_entity_poly.pdbx_strand_id
1 'polypeptide(L)'
;MERKTFTLIETDHAYAIFGTVREGPCIANWSSKVGEDAVAKFMAKAFGEWSKYSKLRFVRVYDPSADIIVGFGSGHHGDNYPFDGPGNVLAHAFYPYEMNAYGGDVHFDEDENWKENSTHLSEGVDFYSVAIHELGHSLGLAHSPVYSSLMFPYYKGIEQGTLDYDDILAMYQLYIQNPHITDDPDWMYTTESATTVDEFFTVTPAPRLPDLDSEPHPGLQEPVYTSTTTTPSTTEVYDIPITFVGDYETVDDHISRHHSQSPVGVTTPHMPADYVPVPDICSGSFDAIGLLRGEIFIFKGAYLWRLTAKYRIKEGYPVRIWQVFRGFPKTVTHIDAVYERLDDNAIVLFSGRVYWVFDALNFLHPEVRPLTDYGLPEDLKRIDAALVWPKNNKTYLFAGDHFWRYNDTAAEMDEGYPSSMDRWFGIPKNIDAATAVASDFEVHRNWLAITHSLPLSRWYYEKTSEWTLDYPPFFAYFEWLLSLVAKSFDPRMLDVKNLNYASEQTIVFQRFSVIVTDVIYALGVRRCLRALTTGTPNTASRSILIGGALLLGNAGLLMVDHIHFQYNGFLFGVLLLSIGALMENRPLQAALLFAALLNLKHIFMYVAPVYMVYLLRFYCLRDFTIGQAVGRLIKLGTIVLGICLLSFGPFYEHIPQVLSRLFPFTRGLTHAYWAPNFWALYNTADKALAVALGKVAKGSSTGGLVQTFEHTVLPSITPAVTFALTGVFMVPILLKLWTLKSTASHVALGRSFVRAIVLCGCTSFLFGWHVHEKAILMVLIPLTLLAIGNQNDARWTIFLGVVAHYSLFPLLFKPELTVVKISLHAVYTGLSVVLLKLLHRGQFFRTVEFLYLAGFPVLCAYENVVHDAIGLGERLPFLPLLLTSVYCAVGVLYFWVSYQLAFLRTNGGETSVTEKKKTK
;
A
#
# COMPACT_ATOMS: atom_id res chain seq x y z
N MET A 1 -36.00 0.41 -11.27
CA MET A 1 -36.50 -0.03 -12.58
C MET A 1 -35.30 -0.03 -13.50
N GLU A 2 -34.91 -1.10 -14.19
CA GLU A 2 -35.34 -2.51 -14.10
C GLU A 2 -34.09 -3.40 -14.01
N ARG A 3 -34.22 -4.60 -13.44
CA ARG A 3 -33.17 -5.61 -13.50
C ARG A 3 -33.34 -6.41 -14.79
N LYS A 4 -32.25 -6.76 -15.47
CA LYS A 4 -32.17 -8.03 -16.18
C LYS A 4 -31.00 -8.84 -15.64
N THR A 5 -31.30 -10.11 -15.38
CA THR A 5 -30.43 -11.11 -14.78
C THR A 5 -29.89 -12.01 -15.90
N PHE A 6 -28.75 -12.66 -15.67
CA PHE A 6 -28.20 -13.67 -16.58
C PHE A 6 -29.19 -14.80 -16.91
N THR A 7 -29.16 -15.26 -18.16
CA THR A 7 -29.59 -16.60 -18.57
C THR A 7 -28.63 -17.08 -19.66
N LEU A 8 -27.96 -18.22 -19.44
CA LEU A 8 -27.30 -18.98 -20.50
C LEU A 8 -28.37 -19.80 -21.24
N ILE A 9 -28.40 -19.72 -22.57
CA ILE A 9 -28.95 -20.74 -23.47
C ILE A 9 -27.99 -20.86 -24.65
N GLU A 10 -27.66 -22.10 -25.02
CA GLU A 10 -26.75 -22.44 -26.11
C GLU A 10 -27.33 -22.08 -27.49
N THR A 11 -26.48 -21.56 -28.36
CA THR A 11 -26.29 -22.09 -29.73
C THR A 11 -24.99 -21.50 -30.25
N ASP A 12 -24.03 -22.40 -30.48
CA ASP A 12 -22.87 -22.34 -31.37
C ASP A 12 -22.63 -21.01 -32.09
N HIS A 13 -21.50 -20.36 -31.79
CA HIS A 13 -20.56 -19.68 -32.69
C HIS A 13 -19.68 -18.66 -31.93
N ALA A 14 -18.39 -18.93 -31.73
CA ALA A 14 -17.44 -17.91 -31.27
C ALA A 14 -16.96 -17.04 -32.43
N TYR A 15 -17.88 -16.20 -32.92
CA TYR A 15 -17.57 -15.24 -33.97
C TYR A 15 -16.75 -14.06 -33.45
N ALA A 16 -15.45 -14.05 -33.80
CA ALA A 16 -14.74 -12.82 -34.14
C ALA A 16 -15.00 -12.44 -35.62
N ILE A 17 -16.26 -12.54 -36.08
CA ILE A 17 -16.65 -12.17 -37.44
C ILE A 17 -17.13 -10.72 -37.48
N PHE A 18 -16.28 -9.86 -38.03
CA PHE A 18 -16.69 -8.63 -38.71
C PHE A 18 -17.63 -9.01 -39.89
N GLY A 19 -18.94 -8.96 -39.66
CA GLY A 19 -19.96 -9.53 -40.55
C GLY A 19 -20.80 -8.50 -41.31
N THR A 20 -20.22 -7.89 -42.35
CA THR A 20 -20.91 -7.24 -43.50
C THR A 20 -22.01 -6.19 -43.17
N VAL A 21 -21.88 -4.91 -43.52
CA VAL A 21 -21.39 -4.36 -44.80
C VAL A 21 -20.65 -3.03 -44.58
N ARG A 22 -19.40 -2.97 -45.10
CA ARG A 22 -18.49 -1.81 -45.22
C ARG A 22 -17.96 -1.24 -43.87
N GLU A 23 -16.61 -1.17 -43.78
CA GLU A 23 -15.84 -0.37 -42.80
C GLU A 23 -15.75 -1.02 -41.36
N GLY A 24 -14.92 -0.62 -40.35
CA GLY A 24 -13.89 0.44 -40.22
C GLY A 24 -12.97 0.41 -38.92
N PRO A 25 -11.93 1.30 -38.76
CA PRO A 25 -11.95 2.33 -37.70
C PRO A 25 -11.72 3.78 -38.20
N CYS A 26 -11.86 4.79 -37.32
CA CYS A 26 -12.06 6.21 -37.66
C CYS A 26 -10.84 7.10 -37.33
N ILE A 27 -10.44 8.00 -38.24
CA ILE A 27 -9.46 9.07 -37.97
C ILE A 27 -10.24 10.36 -37.67
N ALA A 28 -10.22 10.82 -36.42
CA ALA A 28 -11.01 11.95 -35.96
C ALA A 28 -10.42 13.31 -36.36
N ASN A 29 -9.10 13.43 -36.38
CA ASN A 29 -8.32 14.58 -36.83
C ASN A 29 -6.87 14.15 -37.18
N TRP A 30 -6.02 15.10 -37.57
CA TRP A 30 -4.63 14.84 -37.97
C TRP A 30 -3.70 15.98 -37.56
N SER A 31 -2.42 15.67 -37.31
CA SER A 31 -1.41 16.69 -37.06
C SER A 31 -1.18 17.58 -38.27
N SER A 32 -1.10 18.89 -38.03
CA SER A 32 -0.75 19.88 -39.05
C SER A 32 0.69 19.75 -39.57
N LYS A 33 1.56 19.03 -38.85
CA LYS A 33 3.00 18.89 -39.14
C LYS A 33 3.31 17.75 -40.11
N VAL A 34 2.42 16.76 -40.20
CA VAL A 34 2.52 15.57 -41.07
C VAL A 34 1.41 15.53 -42.12
N GLY A 35 0.19 15.98 -41.78
CA GLY A 35 -0.94 16.07 -42.71
C GLY A 35 -1.78 14.79 -42.84
N GLU A 36 -3.02 14.95 -43.29
CA GLU A 36 -4.04 13.89 -43.33
C GLU A 36 -3.61 12.67 -44.15
N ASP A 37 -3.14 12.88 -45.39
CA ASP A 37 -2.76 11.79 -46.30
C ASP A 37 -1.63 10.92 -45.73
N ALA A 38 -0.65 11.55 -45.08
CA ALA A 38 0.47 10.87 -44.46
C ALA A 38 0.03 10.11 -43.19
N VAL A 39 -0.78 10.73 -42.32
CA VAL A 39 -1.37 10.06 -41.15
C VAL A 39 -2.17 8.82 -41.58
N ALA A 40 -3.05 8.95 -42.57
CA ALA A 40 -3.84 7.85 -43.10
C ALA A 40 -2.97 6.73 -43.68
N LYS A 41 -1.95 7.08 -44.48
CA LYS A 41 -0.98 6.15 -45.08
C LYS A 41 -0.18 5.39 -44.03
N PHE A 42 0.32 6.05 -42.99
CA PHE A 42 1.14 5.40 -41.95
C PHE A 42 0.30 4.56 -40.98
N MET A 43 -0.92 5.00 -40.62
CA MET A 43 -1.85 4.15 -39.88
C MET A 43 -2.21 2.89 -40.70
N ALA A 44 -2.54 3.03 -41.99
CA ALA A 44 -2.83 1.90 -42.86
C ALA A 44 -1.65 0.92 -42.98
N LYS A 45 -0.41 1.42 -43.01
CA LYS A 45 0.81 0.61 -42.96
C LYS A 45 0.94 -0.12 -41.61
N ALA A 46 0.71 0.56 -40.49
CA ALA A 46 0.79 -0.02 -39.14
C ALA A 46 -0.24 -1.15 -38.92
N PHE A 47 -1.51 -0.93 -39.28
CA PHE A 47 -2.54 -1.98 -39.30
C PHE A 47 -2.14 -3.15 -40.21
N GLY A 48 -1.52 -2.85 -41.36
CA GLY A 48 -0.98 -3.84 -42.27
C GLY A 48 0.06 -4.76 -41.62
N GLU A 49 1.06 -4.21 -40.93
CA GLU A 49 2.09 -5.00 -40.25
C GLU A 49 1.52 -5.93 -39.17
N TRP A 50 0.66 -5.43 -38.28
CA TRP A 50 0.04 -6.25 -37.22
C TRP A 50 -0.91 -7.34 -37.76
N SER A 51 -1.58 -7.09 -38.90
CA SER A 51 -2.48 -8.08 -39.52
C SER A 51 -1.76 -9.29 -40.13
N LYS A 52 -0.45 -9.20 -40.44
CA LYS A 52 0.33 -10.32 -41.00
C LYS A 52 0.49 -11.48 -40.01
N TYR A 53 0.49 -11.18 -38.71
CA TYR A 53 0.83 -12.10 -37.64
C TYR A 53 -0.35 -12.39 -36.70
N SER A 54 -1.58 -12.19 -37.19
CA SER A 54 -2.82 -12.42 -36.45
C SER A 54 -3.97 -12.80 -37.39
N LYS A 55 -5.09 -13.24 -36.82
CA LYS A 55 -6.35 -13.47 -37.57
C LYS A 55 -7.22 -12.21 -37.68
N LEU A 56 -6.68 -11.04 -37.35
CA LEU A 56 -7.43 -9.79 -37.29
C LEU A 56 -7.58 -9.14 -38.67
N ARG A 57 -8.73 -8.50 -38.91
CA ARG A 57 -9.00 -7.76 -40.14
C ARG A 57 -9.38 -6.32 -39.84
N PHE A 58 -8.54 -5.39 -40.28
CA PHE A 58 -8.81 -3.96 -40.24
C PHE A 58 -9.37 -3.49 -41.59
N VAL A 59 -10.42 -2.67 -41.56
CA VAL A 59 -11.07 -1.93 -42.67
C VAL A 59 -11.17 -0.47 -42.19
N ARG A 60 -11.29 0.64 -42.95
CA ARG A 60 -11.40 2.04 -42.39
C ARG A 60 -12.85 2.62 -42.43
N VAL A 61 -13.36 3.30 -41.38
CA VAL A 61 -14.71 3.98 -41.28
C VAL A 61 -14.56 5.50 -41.17
N TYR A 62 -15.68 6.20 -41.38
CA TYR A 62 -15.93 7.57 -40.94
C TYR A 62 -17.07 7.67 -39.87
N ASP A 63 -17.22 6.66 -39.02
CA ASP A 63 -18.23 6.58 -37.94
C ASP A 63 -17.57 6.76 -36.56
N PRO A 64 -18.09 7.65 -35.67
CA PRO A 64 -17.58 7.83 -34.32
C PRO A 64 -17.85 6.67 -33.34
N SER A 65 -18.49 5.57 -33.76
CA SER A 65 -18.59 4.32 -32.99
C SER A 65 -17.58 3.25 -33.43
N ALA A 66 -16.45 3.65 -34.01
CA ALA A 66 -15.35 2.76 -34.35
C ALA A 66 -14.73 2.07 -33.11
N ASP A 67 -14.21 0.84 -33.28
CA ASP A 67 -13.51 0.11 -32.22
C ASP A 67 -12.14 0.72 -31.86
N ILE A 68 -11.59 1.58 -32.74
CA ILE A 68 -10.36 2.35 -32.54
C ILE A 68 -10.63 3.74 -33.13
N ILE A 69 -10.52 4.79 -32.34
CA ILE A 69 -10.51 6.17 -32.83
C ILE A 69 -9.09 6.71 -32.75
N VAL A 70 -8.59 7.23 -33.87
CA VAL A 70 -7.27 7.88 -33.95
C VAL A 70 -7.45 9.39 -33.82
N GLY A 71 -6.82 9.99 -32.81
CA GLY A 71 -6.91 11.42 -32.52
C GLY A 71 -5.58 12.07 -32.14
N PHE A 72 -5.53 13.39 -32.30
CA PHE A 72 -4.43 14.27 -31.92
C PHE A 72 -4.97 15.35 -30.97
N GLY A 73 -4.23 15.68 -29.91
CA GLY A 73 -4.60 16.74 -28.98
C GLY A 73 -3.44 17.20 -28.12
N SER A 74 -3.54 18.40 -27.55
CA SER A 74 -2.51 18.98 -26.67
C SER A 74 -3.02 19.05 -25.23
N GLY A 75 -2.17 18.76 -24.25
CA GLY A 75 -2.53 18.87 -22.83
C GLY A 75 -3.77 18.05 -22.47
N HIS A 76 -4.78 18.69 -21.86
CA HIS A 76 -6.05 18.03 -21.54
C HIS A 76 -6.98 18.00 -22.76
N HIS A 77 -7.05 16.83 -23.41
CA HIS A 77 -7.61 16.67 -24.76
C HIS A 77 -8.91 15.83 -24.84
N GLY A 78 -9.53 15.50 -23.71
CA GLY A 78 -10.86 14.85 -23.66
C GLY A 78 -10.97 13.67 -22.70
N ASP A 79 -9.84 13.09 -22.30
CA ASP A 79 -9.74 12.01 -21.32
C ASP A 79 -9.13 12.46 -19.98
N ASN A 80 -8.82 11.50 -19.10
CA ASN A 80 -8.21 11.77 -17.78
C ASN A 80 -6.66 11.82 -17.78
N TYR A 81 -6.02 11.74 -18.95
CA TYR A 81 -4.58 11.56 -19.14
C TYR A 81 -4.00 12.73 -19.96
N PRO A 82 -3.86 13.93 -19.37
CA PRO A 82 -3.35 15.07 -20.12
C PRO A 82 -1.88 14.88 -20.53
N PHE A 83 -1.55 15.20 -21.78
CA PHE A 83 -0.17 15.26 -22.26
C PHE A 83 0.63 16.39 -21.57
N ASP A 84 1.95 16.28 -21.55
CA ASP A 84 2.84 17.22 -20.87
C ASP A 84 3.56 18.24 -21.79
N GLY A 85 3.27 18.20 -23.09
CA GLY A 85 3.90 19.04 -24.11
C GLY A 85 5.14 18.37 -24.72
N PRO A 86 6.03 19.11 -25.40
CA PRO A 86 7.09 18.50 -26.21
C PRO A 86 8.08 17.64 -25.39
N GLY A 87 8.13 16.34 -25.70
CA GLY A 87 8.93 15.32 -25.05
C GLY A 87 8.17 14.48 -24.02
N ASN A 88 8.84 13.45 -23.50
CA ASN A 88 8.30 12.46 -22.53
C ASN A 88 7.14 11.60 -23.06
N VAL A 89 5.92 12.14 -23.20
CA VAL A 89 4.71 11.39 -23.58
C VAL A 89 4.32 11.73 -25.02
N LEU A 90 4.82 10.94 -25.97
CA LEU A 90 4.60 11.17 -27.39
C LEU A 90 3.14 10.88 -27.81
N ALA A 91 2.54 9.88 -27.17
CA ALA A 91 1.20 9.38 -27.42
C ALA A 91 0.76 8.48 -26.26
N HIS A 92 -0.51 8.05 -26.29
CA HIS A 92 -1.00 6.88 -25.55
C HIS A 92 -2.13 6.19 -26.29
N ALA A 93 -2.38 4.92 -25.95
CA ALA A 93 -3.56 4.19 -26.39
C ALA A 93 -4.17 3.35 -25.27
N PHE A 94 -5.47 3.07 -25.38
CA PHE A 94 -6.23 2.31 -24.39
C PHE A 94 -6.38 0.85 -24.80
N TYR A 95 -6.24 -0.08 -23.84
CA TYR A 95 -6.48 -1.49 -24.10
C TYR A 95 -7.95 -1.77 -24.49
N PRO A 96 -8.25 -2.81 -25.29
CA PRO A 96 -9.61 -3.15 -25.74
C PRO A 96 -10.68 -3.30 -24.64
N TYR A 97 -10.27 -3.63 -23.41
CA TYR A 97 -11.16 -3.83 -22.27
C TYR A 97 -11.25 -2.63 -21.32
N GLU A 98 -10.56 -1.52 -21.63
CA GLU A 98 -10.39 -0.41 -20.69
C GLU A 98 -11.41 0.73 -20.91
N MET A 99 -11.91 1.29 -19.81
CA MET A 99 -12.75 2.50 -19.76
C MET A 99 -14.08 2.54 -20.57
N ASN A 100 -14.58 1.42 -21.10
CA ASN A 100 -15.88 1.23 -21.81
C ASN A 100 -16.12 2.03 -23.11
N ALA A 101 -15.75 3.32 -23.16
CA ALA A 101 -16.07 4.25 -24.24
C ALA A 101 -14.83 4.78 -24.99
N TYR A 102 -13.64 4.39 -24.55
CA TYR A 102 -12.34 4.75 -25.15
C TYR A 102 -11.48 3.51 -25.45
N GLY A 103 -11.98 2.29 -25.18
CA GLY A 103 -11.17 1.07 -25.27
C GLY A 103 -10.79 0.78 -26.72
N GLY A 104 -9.50 0.82 -27.02
CA GLY A 104 -8.94 0.73 -28.38
C GLY A 104 -8.44 2.07 -28.94
N ASP A 105 -8.89 3.22 -28.42
CA ASP A 105 -8.53 4.54 -28.96
C ASP A 105 -7.04 4.87 -28.83
N VAL A 106 -6.52 5.64 -29.80
CA VAL A 106 -5.12 6.10 -29.87
C VAL A 106 -5.09 7.62 -29.92
N HIS A 107 -4.43 8.24 -28.94
CA HIS A 107 -4.22 9.69 -28.87
C HIS A 107 -2.74 10.04 -29.05
N PHE A 108 -2.42 10.95 -29.96
CA PHE A 108 -1.08 11.49 -30.19
C PHE A 108 -0.97 12.91 -29.62
N ASP A 109 0.15 13.28 -28.99
CA ASP A 109 0.34 14.66 -28.51
C ASP A 109 0.57 15.61 -29.70
N GLU A 110 -0.32 16.58 -29.91
CA GLU A 110 -0.17 17.59 -30.97
C GLU A 110 0.88 18.66 -30.60
N ASP A 111 1.43 18.68 -29.39
CA ASP A 111 2.57 19.55 -29.09
C ASP A 111 3.90 18.98 -29.64
N GLU A 112 3.94 17.70 -30.05
CA GLU A 112 5.13 17.05 -30.59
C GLU A 112 5.52 17.52 -32.00
N ASN A 113 6.84 17.49 -32.28
CA ASN A 113 7.42 17.83 -33.58
C ASN A 113 7.38 16.63 -34.55
N TRP A 114 6.16 16.18 -34.88
CA TRP A 114 5.89 15.08 -35.80
C TRP A 114 6.51 15.28 -37.18
N LYS A 115 7.14 14.23 -37.71
CA LYS A 115 7.74 14.17 -39.06
C LYS A 115 7.61 12.78 -39.69
N GLU A 116 7.79 12.73 -41.00
CA GLU A 116 8.02 11.48 -41.73
C GLU A 116 9.51 11.14 -41.77
N ASN A 117 9.86 9.87 -41.51
CA ASN A 117 11.21 9.32 -41.61
C ASN A 117 12.27 10.11 -40.82
N SER A 118 11.98 10.42 -39.55
CA SER A 118 12.94 11.12 -38.67
C SER A 118 13.89 10.14 -37.96
N THR A 119 15.17 10.15 -38.33
CA THR A 119 16.20 9.25 -37.76
C THR A 119 16.68 9.68 -36.36
N HIS A 120 16.49 10.94 -35.98
CA HIS A 120 17.00 11.49 -34.73
C HIS A 120 15.97 12.34 -33.99
N LEU A 121 15.79 12.09 -32.68
CA LEU A 121 14.93 12.85 -31.77
C LEU A 121 15.17 14.37 -31.79
N SER A 122 16.39 14.82 -32.08
CA SER A 122 16.74 16.23 -32.21
C SER A 122 16.17 16.91 -33.47
N GLU A 123 15.73 16.14 -34.45
CA GLU A 123 15.21 16.62 -35.73
C GLU A 123 13.67 16.55 -35.77
N GLY A 124 13.07 15.56 -35.10
CA GLY A 124 11.63 15.39 -34.93
C GLY A 124 11.27 13.96 -34.49
N VAL A 125 9.99 13.75 -34.22
CA VAL A 125 9.43 12.43 -33.85
C VAL A 125 8.82 11.78 -35.09
N ASP A 126 9.27 10.57 -35.42
CA ASP A 126 8.75 9.79 -36.55
C ASP A 126 7.36 9.27 -36.23
N PHE A 127 6.36 9.76 -36.96
CA PHE A 127 4.96 9.44 -36.70
C PHE A 127 4.67 7.93 -36.83
N TYR A 128 5.21 7.28 -37.86
CA TYR A 128 4.97 5.85 -38.10
C TYR A 128 5.49 4.97 -36.96
N SER A 129 6.68 5.28 -36.44
CA SER A 129 7.33 4.53 -35.36
C SER A 129 6.56 4.57 -34.03
N VAL A 130 5.91 5.70 -33.72
CA VAL A 130 4.99 5.79 -32.57
C VAL A 130 3.65 5.15 -32.90
N ALA A 131 3.08 5.44 -34.07
CA ALA A 131 1.76 4.93 -34.46
C ALA A 131 1.65 3.40 -34.47
N ILE A 132 2.69 2.69 -34.93
CA ILE A 132 2.69 1.23 -34.91
C ILE A 132 2.87 0.67 -33.49
N HIS A 133 3.56 1.38 -32.60
CA HIS A 133 3.71 1.03 -31.17
C HIS A 133 2.37 1.17 -30.43
N GLU A 134 1.74 2.34 -30.48
CA GLU A 134 0.47 2.60 -29.78
C GLU A 134 -0.64 1.66 -30.25
N LEU A 135 -0.66 1.34 -31.55
CA LEU A 135 -1.59 0.35 -32.08
C LEU A 135 -1.41 -1.04 -31.45
N GLY A 136 -0.21 -1.41 -30.98
CA GLY A 136 -0.02 -2.64 -30.21
C GLY A 136 -0.78 -2.62 -28.88
N HIS A 137 -0.85 -1.48 -28.18
CA HIS A 137 -1.67 -1.31 -26.98
C HIS A 137 -3.17 -1.40 -27.28
N SER A 138 -3.64 -0.79 -28.37
CA SER A 138 -5.01 -0.98 -28.89
C SER A 138 -5.33 -2.42 -29.27
N LEU A 139 -4.31 -3.28 -29.47
CA LEU A 139 -4.43 -4.71 -29.72
C LEU A 139 -4.13 -5.56 -28.46
N GLY A 140 -4.12 -4.96 -27.28
CA GLY A 140 -3.97 -5.70 -26.02
C GLY A 140 -2.53 -6.05 -25.62
N LEU A 141 -1.51 -5.63 -26.37
CA LEU A 141 -0.11 -5.92 -26.05
C LEU A 141 0.39 -4.90 -25.03
N ALA A 142 0.97 -5.39 -23.93
CA ALA A 142 1.66 -4.53 -22.97
C ALA A 142 3.08 -4.19 -23.43
N HIS A 143 3.71 -3.20 -22.78
CA HIS A 143 5.11 -2.87 -23.01
C HIS A 143 6.04 -4.08 -22.82
N SER A 144 6.89 -4.36 -23.81
CA SER A 144 7.90 -5.41 -23.73
C SER A 144 9.19 -4.90 -23.06
N PRO A 145 9.85 -5.72 -22.22
CA PRO A 145 11.20 -5.45 -21.71
C PRO A 145 12.31 -5.74 -22.75
N VAL A 146 11.98 -6.33 -23.91
CA VAL A 146 12.93 -6.67 -24.97
C VAL A 146 13.28 -5.40 -25.76
N TYR A 147 14.56 -5.02 -25.80
CA TYR A 147 14.95 -3.75 -26.43
C TYR A 147 14.67 -3.70 -27.94
N SER A 148 14.74 -4.83 -28.64
CA SER A 148 14.44 -4.91 -30.08
C SER A 148 12.93 -4.86 -30.38
N SER A 149 12.08 -5.37 -29.48
CA SER A 149 10.61 -5.31 -29.60
C SER A 149 10.11 -3.91 -29.92
N LEU A 150 9.14 -3.84 -30.84
CA LEU A 150 8.39 -2.63 -31.14
C LEU A 150 7.73 -2.09 -29.87
N MET A 151 7.15 -2.95 -29.03
CA MET A 151 6.49 -2.62 -27.78
C MET A 151 7.43 -2.17 -26.65
N PHE A 152 8.70 -1.88 -26.92
CA PHE A 152 9.63 -1.31 -25.94
C PHE A 152 9.24 0.15 -25.58
N PRO A 153 9.10 0.53 -24.29
CA PRO A 153 8.47 1.78 -23.82
C PRO A 153 9.24 3.09 -24.10
N TYR A 154 10.36 3.04 -24.81
CA TYR A 154 11.14 4.23 -25.15
C TYR A 154 11.35 4.30 -26.66
N TYR A 155 11.00 5.45 -27.24
CA TYR A 155 11.14 5.71 -28.66
C TYR A 155 12.58 5.50 -29.18
N LYS A 156 12.73 4.71 -30.25
CA LYS A 156 14.02 4.34 -30.87
C LYS A 156 14.28 5.00 -32.23
N GLY A 157 13.38 5.82 -32.75
CA GLY A 157 13.46 6.32 -34.14
C GLY A 157 12.96 5.30 -35.16
N ILE A 158 13.27 5.50 -36.44
CA ILE A 158 12.83 4.63 -37.56
C ILE A 158 13.16 3.15 -37.34
N GLU A 159 14.23 2.83 -36.60
CA GLU A 159 14.60 1.45 -36.21
C GLU A 159 13.52 0.73 -35.37
N GLN A 160 12.52 1.45 -34.87
CA GLN A 160 11.34 0.92 -34.19
C GLN A 160 10.29 0.36 -35.14
N GLY A 161 10.23 0.82 -36.40
CA GLY A 161 9.09 0.61 -37.31
C GLY A 161 8.88 -0.81 -37.87
N THR A 162 9.48 -1.83 -37.27
CA THR A 162 9.42 -3.24 -37.67
C THR A 162 9.20 -4.15 -36.47
N LEU A 163 8.31 -5.13 -36.61
CA LEU A 163 8.01 -6.11 -35.56
C LEU A 163 9.20 -7.05 -35.30
N ASP A 164 9.55 -7.22 -34.03
CA ASP A 164 10.49 -8.24 -33.55
C ASP A 164 9.78 -9.60 -33.41
N TYR A 165 10.56 -10.67 -33.26
CA TYR A 165 10.04 -12.00 -32.95
C TYR A 165 9.22 -12.02 -31.64
N ASP A 166 9.58 -11.20 -30.65
CA ASP A 166 8.83 -11.04 -29.40
C ASP A 166 7.40 -10.49 -29.65
N ASP A 167 7.27 -9.48 -30.51
CA ASP A 167 5.97 -8.88 -30.88
C ASP A 167 5.11 -9.86 -31.69
N ILE A 168 5.73 -10.58 -32.64
CA ILE A 168 5.08 -11.61 -33.45
C ILE A 168 4.57 -12.74 -32.56
N LEU A 169 5.40 -13.23 -31.62
CA LEU A 169 5.02 -14.30 -30.70
C LEU A 169 3.87 -13.87 -29.77
N ALA A 170 3.86 -12.61 -29.31
CA ALA A 170 2.75 -12.06 -28.54
C ALA A 170 1.43 -12.03 -29.34
N MET A 171 1.46 -11.61 -30.60
CA MET A 171 0.27 -11.64 -31.48
C MET A 171 -0.23 -13.07 -31.72
N TYR A 172 0.68 -14.02 -31.95
CA TYR A 172 0.33 -15.44 -32.08
C TYR A 172 -0.27 -16.01 -30.80
N GLN A 173 0.26 -15.68 -29.62
CA GLN A 173 -0.30 -16.10 -28.33
C GLN A 173 -1.70 -15.53 -28.09
N LEU A 174 -1.89 -14.23 -28.34
CA LEU A 174 -3.16 -13.54 -28.08
C LEU A 174 -4.26 -13.91 -29.09
N TYR A 175 -3.94 -13.94 -30.38
CA TYR A 175 -4.94 -14.01 -31.46
C TYR A 175 -4.91 -15.30 -32.31
N ILE A 176 -3.98 -16.22 -32.06
CA ILE A 176 -3.89 -17.50 -32.78
C ILE A 176 -3.97 -18.71 -31.82
N GLN A 177 -3.31 -18.68 -30.66
CA GLN A 177 -3.30 -19.79 -29.69
C GLN A 177 -4.39 -19.75 -28.62
N ASN A 178 -5.02 -18.58 -28.36
CA ASN A 178 -5.96 -18.43 -27.25
C ASN A 178 -7.31 -19.14 -27.52
N PRO A 179 -7.67 -20.21 -26.77
CA PRO A 179 -8.91 -20.97 -27.01
C PRO A 179 -10.16 -20.10 -26.84
N HIS A 180 -10.13 -19.16 -25.88
CA HIS A 180 -11.25 -18.26 -25.60
C HIS A 180 -11.54 -17.24 -26.72
N ILE A 181 -10.70 -17.20 -27.77
CA ILE A 181 -10.88 -16.39 -28.99
C ILE A 181 -11.08 -17.29 -30.22
N THR A 182 -10.88 -18.61 -30.11
CA THR A 182 -10.81 -19.54 -31.26
C THR A 182 -11.80 -20.72 -31.24
N ASP A 183 -12.68 -20.82 -30.24
CA ASP A 183 -13.71 -21.86 -30.10
C ASP A 183 -14.94 -21.69 -31.03
N ASP A 184 -14.76 -21.77 -32.35
CA ASP A 184 -15.86 -22.02 -33.31
C ASP A 184 -15.49 -23.13 -34.31
N PRO A 185 -16.16 -24.30 -34.31
CA PRO A 185 -15.66 -25.50 -34.99
C PRO A 185 -16.12 -25.67 -36.45
N ASP A 186 -15.20 -26.22 -37.25
CA ASP A 186 -15.39 -26.99 -38.49
C ASP A 186 -16.40 -26.52 -39.55
N TRP A 187 -15.87 -25.93 -40.63
CA TRP A 187 -16.25 -26.38 -41.98
C TRP A 187 -15.05 -26.37 -42.94
N MET A 188 -14.62 -27.57 -43.35
CA MET A 188 -13.88 -27.76 -44.61
C MET A 188 -14.59 -28.89 -45.38
N TYR A 189 -14.68 -28.74 -46.70
CA TYR A 189 -15.38 -29.61 -47.66
C TYR A 189 -16.91 -29.56 -47.69
N THR A 190 -17.45 -28.72 -48.59
CA THR A 190 -18.26 -29.25 -49.70
C THR A 190 -17.98 -28.46 -50.98
N THR A 191 -17.48 -29.15 -51.99
CA THR A 191 -17.24 -28.63 -53.35
C THR A 191 -18.51 -28.77 -54.19
N GLU A 192 -18.63 -27.95 -55.24
CA GLU A 192 -19.65 -28.00 -56.31
C GLU A 192 -21.08 -27.59 -55.87
N SER A 193 -21.81 -26.75 -56.62
CA SER A 193 -22.00 -26.80 -58.08
C SER A 193 -22.45 -25.46 -58.71
N ALA A 194 -22.37 -25.40 -60.04
CA ALA A 194 -22.96 -24.41 -60.97
C ALA A 194 -22.28 -23.02 -61.05
N THR A 195 -21.37 -22.73 -62.00
CA THR A 195 -21.50 -22.55 -63.48
C THR A 195 -22.21 -21.29 -63.95
N THR A 196 -21.42 -20.30 -64.43
CA THR A 196 -21.46 -19.66 -65.78
C THR A 196 -20.26 -18.68 -65.84
N VAL A 197 -19.24 -18.85 -66.71
CA VAL A 197 -19.20 -18.44 -68.15
C VAL A 197 -19.33 -16.91 -68.27
N ASP A 198 -18.39 -16.13 -68.81
CA ASP A 198 -17.34 -16.31 -69.85
C ASP A 198 -15.95 -15.77 -69.33
N GLU A 199 -14.77 -15.97 -69.96
CA GLU A 199 -14.42 -15.87 -71.38
C GLU A 199 -13.58 -17.02 -71.97
N PHE A 200 -13.64 -17.10 -73.31
CA PHE A 200 -13.11 -18.19 -74.13
C PHE A 200 -11.65 -17.99 -74.62
N PHE A 201 -11.00 -19.15 -74.82
CA PHE A 201 -9.81 -19.42 -75.66
C PHE A 201 -8.39 -18.98 -75.21
N THR A 202 -7.71 -19.99 -74.66
CA THR A 202 -6.29 -20.37 -74.81
C THR A 202 -5.61 -20.08 -76.16
N VAL A 203 -4.27 -19.94 -76.16
CA VAL A 203 -3.28 -20.75 -76.95
C VAL A 203 -1.83 -20.51 -76.43
N THR A 204 -1.29 -21.49 -75.67
CA THR A 204 0.09 -22.09 -75.66
C THR A 204 1.42 -21.26 -75.80
N PRO A 205 2.63 -21.81 -75.46
CA PRO A 205 3.65 -21.05 -74.72
C PRO A 205 5.08 -20.96 -75.31
N ALA A 206 5.91 -20.10 -74.69
CA ALA A 206 7.39 -20.10 -74.55
C ALA A 206 8.28 -20.13 -75.83
N PRO A 207 9.35 -19.29 -75.92
CA PRO A 207 10.63 -19.73 -75.34
C PRO A 207 11.62 -18.64 -74.82
N ARG A 208 12.40 -19.05 -73.80
CA ARG A 208 13.84 -18.81 -73.49
C ARG A 208 14.48 -17.40 -73.54
N LEU A 209 15.27 -17.15 -72.47
CA LEU A 209 16.35 -16.16 -72.34
C LEU A 209 17.46 -16.25 -73.41
N PRO A 210 18.21 -15.16 -73.57
CA PRO A 210 19.68 -15.23 -73.57
C PRO A 210 20.37 -14.23 -72.61
N ASP A 211 21.57 -14.58 -72.16
CA ASP A 211 22.49 -13.78 -71.34
C ASP A 211 23.22 -12.66 -72.14
N LEU A 212 23.77 -11.64 -71.46
CA LEU A 212 25.21 -11.27 -71.42
C LEU A 212 25.51 -9.81 -71.00
N ASP A 213 26.38 -9.67 -69.99
CA ASP A 213 27.44 -8.68 -69.69
C ASP A 213 27.47 -7.27 -70.32
N SER A 214 27.64 -6.21 -69.48
CA SER A 214 28.86 -5.34 -69.49
C SER A 214 28.85 -4.18 -68.47
N GLU A 215 30.02 -3.94 -67.83
CA GLU A 215 30.48 -2.78 -67.01
C GLU A 215 30.68 -1.46 -67.82
N PRO A 216 31.11 -0.27 -67.27
CA PRO A 216 31.28 0.22 -65.88
C PRO A 216 30.72 1.66 -65.59
N HIS A 217 30.96 2.19 -64.37
CA HIS A 217 30.88 3.61 -63.90
C HIS A 217 31.76 4.63 -64.73
N PRO A 218 31.80 5.99 -64.50
CA PRO A 218 31.36 6.82 -63.34
C PRO A 218 30.83 8.28 -63.62
N GLY A 219 30.56 9.06 -62.55
CA GLY A 219 30.51 10.55 -62.53
C GLY A 219 29.25 11.16 -61.87
N LEU A 220 29.30 11.79 -60.68
CA LEU A 220 29.73 13.18 -60.36
C LEU A 220 28.93 14.31 -61.06
N GLN A 221 27.91 14.86 -60.39
CA GLN A 221 27.84 16.27 -59.93
C GLN A 221 26.46 16.70 -59.37
N GLU A 222 26.48 17.45 -58.27
CA GLU A 222 25.40 18.31 -57.74
C GLU A 222 25.25 19.62 -58.59
N PRO A 223 24.51 20.66 -58.14
CA PRO A 223 23.09 20.72 -57.77
C PRO A 223 22.35 21.88 -58.50
N VAL A 224 21.02 21.81 -58.69
CA VAL A 224 20.21 23.02 -58.98
C VAL A 224 18.84 22.95 -58.30
N TYR A 225 18.56 23.92 -57.43
CA TYR A 225 17.22 24.23 -56.95
C TYR A 225 16.45 25.03 -58.00
N THR A 226 15.20 24.65 -58.30
CA THR A 226 14.21 25.62 -58.80
C THR A 226 12.82 25.29 -58.28
N SER A 227 12.31 26.11 -57.37
CA SER A 227 10.94 26.03 -56.88
C SER A 227 9.97 26.58 -57.92
N THR A 228 8.85 25.88 -58.17
CA THR A 228 7.69 26.49 -58.82
C THR A 228 6.40 26.00 -58.17
N THR A 229 5.70 26.92 -57.49
CA THR A 229 4.44 26.67 -56.81
C THR A 229 3.31 26.44 -57.81
N THR A 230 2.58 25.33 -57.68
CA THR A 230 1.23 25.21 -58.23
C THR A 230 0.36 24.27 -57.40
N THR A 231 -0.66 24.85 -56.77
CA THR A 231 -1.87 24.22 -56.24
C THR A 231 -3.06 25.03 -56.79
N PRO A 232 -4.31 24.51 -56.85
CA PRO A 232 -4.79 23.31 -56.17
C PRO A 232 -5.65 22.34 -57.03
N SER A 233 -6.06 21.24 -56.38
CA SER A 233 -7.27 20.46 -56.63
C SER A 233 -7.30 19.54 -57.87
N THR A 234 -7.12 18.24 -57.62
CA THR A 234 -8.24 17.30 -57.71
C THR A 234 -8.12 16.24 -56.63
N THR A 235 -9.21 15.99 -55.92
CA THR A 235 -9.35 14.95 -54.89
C THR A 235 -9.39 13.57 -55.56
N GLU A 236 -8.28 12.86 -55.60
CA GLU A 236 -8.32 11.40 -55.81
C GLU A 236 -8.39 10.72 -54.44
N VAL A 237 -9.61 10.30 -54.10
CA VAL A 237 -9.88 9.45 -52.94
C VAL A 237 -9.15 8.13 -53.15
N TYR A 238 -8.15 7.84 -52.31
CA TYR A 238 -7.50 6.53 -52.27
C TYR A 238 -8.44 5.49 -51.63
N ASP A 239 -9.49 5.10 -52.38
CA ASP A 239 -10.26 3.87 -52.14
C ASP A 239 -9.38 2.65 -52.46
N ILE A 240 -8.42 2.37 -51.58
CA ILE A 240 -7.65 1.12 -51.61
C ILE A 240 -8.31 0.17 -50.61
N PRO A 241 -9.07 -0.86 -51.06
CA PRO A 241 -9.55 -1.90 -50.17
C PRO A 241 -8.36 -2.78 -49.78
N ILE A 242 -7.74 -2.46 -48.65
CA ILE A 242 -6.61 -3.23 -48.11
C ILE A 242 -7.14 -4.55 -47.55
N THR A 243 -7.12 -5.59 -48.37
CA THR A 243 -7.27 -6.98 -47.93
C THR A 243 -5.90 -7.57 -47.62
N PHE A 244 -5.55 -7.66 -46.35
CA PHE A 244 -4.50 -8.56 -45.88
C PHE A 244 -5.13 -9.82 -45.28
N VAL A 245 -4.55 -10.96 -45.61
CA VAL A 245 -4.91 -12.29 -45.10
C VAL A 245 -3.63 -12.87 -44.54
N GLY A 246 -3.57 -13.05 -43.21
CA GLY A 246 -2.46 -13.71 -42.53
C GLY A 246 -2.33 -15.18 -42.97
N ASP A 247 -1.15 -15.77 -42.78
CA ASP A 247 -0.94 -17.17 -43.10
C ASP A 247 -1.59 -18.12 -42.07
N TYR A 248 -1.87 -19.34 -42.52
CA TYR A 248 -2.55 -20.37 -41.71
C TYR A 248 -1.56 -21.20 -40.88
N GLU A 249 -0.41 -20.63 -40.52
CA GLU A 249 0.68 -21.36 -39.88
C GLU A 249 0.45 -21.53 -38.37
N THR A 250 0.68 -22.75 -37.86
CA THR A 250 0.60 -22.99 -36.42
C THR A 250 1.91 -22.55 -35.74
N VAL A 251 1.86 -22.21 -34.45
CA VAL A 251 3.08 -21.88 -33.68
C VAL A 251 4.09 -23.03 -33.70
N ASP A 252 3.62 -24.29 -33.70
CA ASP A 252 4.48 -25.46 -33.77
C ASP A 252 5.11 -25.66 -35.17
N ASP A 253 4.42 -25.30 -36.25
CA ASP A 253 5.00 -25.27 -37.61
C ASP A 253 6.09 -24.18 -37.71
N HIS A 254 5.82 -22.98 -37.19
CA HIS A 254 6.78 -21.87 -37.21
C HIS A 254 8.04 -22.19 -36.39
N ILE A 255 7.86 -22.71 -35.17
CA ILE A 255 8.96 -23.17 -34.31
C ILE A 255 9.73 -24.34 -34.96
N SER A 256 9.04 -25.32 -35.55
CA SER A 256 9.69 -26.50 -36.10
C SER A 256 10.51 -26.23 -37.37
N ARG A 257 10.11 -25.26 -38.21
CA ARG A 257 10.95 -24.76 -39.32
C ARG A 257 12.23 -24.08 -38.84
N HIS A 258 12.15 -23.30 -37.76
CA HIS A 258 13.32 -22.62 -37.19
C HIS A 258 14.24 -23.54 -36.36
N HIS A 259 13.76 -24.70 -35.91
CA HIS A 259 14.55 -25.65 -35.09
C HIS A 259 15.10 -26.90 -35.82
N SER A 260 14.68 -27.18 -37.06
CA SER A 260 15.01 -28.45 -37.74
C SER A 260 16.19 -28.38 -38.73
N GLN A 261 17.40 -28.04 -38.25
CA GLN A 261 18.64 -28.61 -38.82
C GLN A 261 19.90 -28.42 -37.95
N SER A 262 20.53 -29.54 -37.60
CA SER A 262 21.89 -29.67 -37.06
C SER A 262 22.29 -31.15 -37.07
N PRO A 263 23.58 -31.54 -37.07
CA PRO A 263 24.79 -30.74 -37.34
C PRO A 263 25.79 -31.43 -38.32
N VAL A 264 26.56 -30.69 -39.13
CA VAL A 264 28.00 -30.95 -39.38
C VAL A 264 28.68 -29.68 -39.92
N GLY A 265 29.64 -29.12 -39.18
CA GLY A 265 30.75 -28.33 -39.73
C GLY A 265 30.51 -26.85 -40.06
N VAL A 266 31.55 -26.05 -39.80
CA VAL A 266 31.71 -24.62 -40.11
C VAL A 266 31.00 -23.62 -39.17
N THR A 267 31.85 -22.98 -38.36
CA THR A 267 31.72 -21.70 -37.63
C THR A 267 30.46 -20.85 -37.86
N THR A 268 29.71 -20.64 -36.79
CA THR A 268 28.68 -19.59 -36.63
C THR A 268 29.27 -18.19 -36.65
N PRO A 269 28.59 -17.24 -37.31
CA PRO A 269 28.40 -15.91 -36.70
C PRO A 269 26.92 -15.45 -36.71
N HIS A 270 26.54 -14.76 -35.62
CA HIS A 270 25.35 -13.91 -35.45
C HIS A 270 23.96 -14.56 -35.23
N MET A 271 23.84 -15.24 -34.09
CA MET A 271 22.84 -14.83 -33.11
C MET A 271 23.52 -13.82 -32.15
N PRO A 272 22.89 -12.74 -31.66
CA PRO A 272 23.53 -11.84 -30.70
C PRO A 272 23.78 -12.56 -29.37
N ALA A 273 25.02 -12.52 -28.85
CA ALA A 273 25.42 -13.30 -27.68
C ALA A 273 24.88 -12.79 -26.32
N ASP A 274 24.01 -11.75 -26.33
CA ASP A 274 23.70 -10.90 -25.17
C ASP A 274 22.24 -10.99 -24.67
N TYR A 275 21.47 -12.00 -25.11
CA TYR A 275 20.11 -12.22 -24.61
C TYR A 275 20.13 -12.92 -23.23
N VAL A 276 20.17 -12.11 -22.18
CA VAL A 276 19.95 -12.54 -20.79
C VAL A 276 18.45 -12.45 -20.49
N PRO A 277 17.75 -13.56 -20.18
CA PRO A 277 16.33 -13.52 -19.84
C PRO A 277 16.08 -12.75 -18.54
N VAL A 278 14.93 -12.08 -18.46
CA VAL A 278 14.51 -11.33 -17.27
C VAL A 278 14.26 -12.28 -16.09
N PRO A 279 14.94 -12.11 -14.93
CA PRO A 279 14.70 -12.97 -13.77
C PRO A 279 13.32 -12.73 -13.16
N ASP A 280 12.66 -13.80 -12.69
CA ASP A 280 11.45 -13.65 -11.86
C ASP A 280 11.82 -13.12 -10.46
N ILE A 281 11.27 -11.96 -10.09
CA ILE A 281 11.46 -11.37 -8.75
C ILE A 281 10.84 -12.23 -7.63
N CYS A 282 9.78 -12.99 -7.93
CA CYS A 282 9.12 -13.87 -6.96
C CYS A 282 9.95 -15.13 -6.62
N SER A 283 11.00 -15.43 -7.39
CA SER A 283 11.91 -16.55 -7.11
C SER A 283 12.85 -16.33 -5.90
N GLY A 284 12.87 -15.12 -5.31
CA GLY A 284 13.77 -14.79 -4.20
C GLY A 284 15.24 -14.68 -4.62
N SER A 285 16.18 -14.92 -3.70
CA SER A 285 17.64 -14.91 -3.94
C SER A 285 18.14 -13.76 -4.82
N PHE A 286 18.40 -12.62 -4.19
CA PHE A 286 18.82 -11.37 -4.82
C PHE A 286 20.31 -11.14 -4.61
N ASP A 287 20.98 -10.51 -5.58
CA ASP A 287 22.43 -10.29 -5.52
C ASP A 287 22.79 -9.12 -4.60
N ALA A 288 21.91 -8.11 -4.50
CA ALA A 288 22.02 -7.03 -3.55
C ALA A 288 20.65 -6.35 -3.29
N ILE A 289 20.48 -5.75 -2.11
CA ILE A 289 19.33 -4.90 -1.76
C ILE A 289 19.82 -3.65 -1.04
N GLY A 290 19.34 -2.47 -1.44
CA GLY A 290 19.65 -1.19 -0.80
C GLY A 290 18.44 -0.29 -0.63
N LEU A 291 18.37 0.46 0.47
CA LEU A 291 17.48 1.62 0.57
C LEU A 291 18.22 2.83 0.02
N LEU A 292 17.77 3.37 -1.12
CA LEU A 292 18.43 4.47 -1.82
C LEU A 292 17.39 5.56 -2.11
N ARG A 293 17.63 6.78 -1.61
CA ARG A 293 16.75 7.95 -1.77
C ARG A 293 15.30 7.70 -1.35
N GLY A 294 15.10 6.84 -0.35
CA GLY A 294 13.80 6.46 0.20
C GLY A 294 13.01 5.42 -0.62
N GLU A 295 13.59 4.86 -1.69
CA GLU A 295 13.05 3.71 -2.42
C GLU A 295 13.93 2.47 -2.18
N ILE A 296 13.35 1.27 -2.22
CA ILE A 296 14.12 0.03 -2.10
C ILE A 296 14.53 -0.43 -3.51
N PHE A 297 15.82 -0.62 -3.71
CA PHE A 297 16.39 -1.15 -4.94
C PHE A 297 16.78 -2.62 -4.69
N ILE A 298 16.35 -3.50 -5.59
CA ILE A 298 16.64 -4.94 -5.57
C ILE A 298 17.37 -5.29 -6.85
N PHE A 299 18.51 -5.95 -6.76
CA PHE A 299 19.37 -6.32 -7.90
C PHE A 299 19.35 -7.84 -8.08
N LYS A 300 19.24 -8.31 -9.34
CA LYS A 300 19.38 -9.73 -9.70
C LYS A 300 19.85 -9.89 -11.15
N GLY A 301 21.01 -10.49 -11.34
CA GLY A 301 21.73 -10.50 -12.60
C GLY A 301 21.90 -9.08 -13.16
N ALA A 302 21.75 -8.94 -14.48
CA ALA A 302 21.89 -7.66 -15.16
C ALA A 302 20.72 -6.68 -14.88
N TYR A 303 19.74 -7.08 -14.07
CA TYR A 303 18.47 -6.38 -13.87
C TYR A 303 18.33 -5.82 -12.45
N LEU A 304 17.53 -4.76 -12.31
CA LEU A 304 17.09 -4.25 -11.02
C LEU A 304 15.61 -3.89 -11.03
N TRP A 305 15.02 -3.93 -9.84
CA TRP A 305 13.67 -3.44 -9.55
C TRP A 305 13.77 -2.28 -8.56
N ARG A 306 12.92 -1.27 -8.74
CA ARG A 306 12.64 -0.28 -7.70
C ARG A 306 11.30 -0.57 -7.08
N LEU A 307 11.28 -0.66 -5.76
CA LEU A 307 10.07 -0.70 -4.96
C LEU A 307 9.83 0.71 -4.41
N THR A 308 8.63 1.22 -4.69
CA THR A 308 8.08 2.40 -4.03
C THR A 308 8.03 2.21 -2.51
N ALA A 309 7.93 3.29 -1.73
CA ALA A 309 7.81 3.24 -0.26
C ALA A 309 6.63 2.39 0.26
N LYS A 310 5.67 2.00 -0.60
CA LYS A 310 4.59 1.04 -0.29
C LYS A 310 4.91 -0.42 -0.64
N TYR A 311 6.19 -0.74 -0.86
CA TYR A 311 6.69 -2.05 -1.29
C TYR A 311 6.07 -2.57 -2.60
N ARG A 312 5.57 -1.67 -3.46
CA ARG A 312 5.11 -2.01 -4.82
C ARG A 312 6.23 -1.77 -5.81
N ILE A 313 6.44 -2.73 -6.72
CA ILE A 313 7.30 -2.55 -7.90
C ILE A 313 6.83 -1.30 -8.65
N LYS A 314 7.78 -0.45 -8.99
CA LYS A 314 7.55 0.77 -9.77
C LYS A 314 7.27 0.39 -11.22
N GLU A 315 6.36 1.10 -11.84
CA GLU A 315 6.02 0.92 -13.25
C GLU A 315 7.25 1.10 -14.15
N GLY A 316 7.34 0.28 -15.22
CA GLY A 316 8.52 0.19 -16.08
C GLY A 316 9.71 -0.61 -15.53
N TYR A 317 9.54 -1.38 -14.45
CA TYR A 317 10.59 -2.29 -13.91
C TYR A 317 10.19 -3.77 -14.06
N PRO A 318 11.14 -4.70 -14.29
CA PRO A 318 12.59 -4.51 -14.22
C PRO A 318 13.22 -3.80 -15.43
N VAL A 319 14.39 -3.21 -15.18
CA VAL A 319 15.27 -2.62 -16.19
C VAL A 319 16.69 -3.12 -15.99
N ARG A 320 17.53 -3.03 -17.03
CA ARG A 320 18.96 -3.35 -16.91
C ARG A 320 19.69 -2.26 -16.12
N ILE A 321 20.69 -2.64 -15.33
CA ILE A 321 21.35 -1.75 -14.35
C ILE A 321 21.88 -0.45 -14.99
N TRP A 322 22.51 -0.54 -16.17
CA TRP A 322 23.05 0.60 -16.91
C TRP A 322 22.00 1.55 -17.51
N GLN A 323 20.72 1.17 -17.56
CA GLN A 323 19.62 2.07 -17.97
C GLN A 323 19.26 3.05 -16.84
N VAL A 324 19.51 2.66 -15.59
CA VAL A 324 19.29 3.50 -14.39
C VAL A 324 20.56 4.28 -14.07
N PHE A 325 21.70 3.61 -14.00
CA PHE A 325 22.99 4.22 -13.68
C PHE A 325 23.70 4.67 -14.95
N ARG A 326 23.53 5.94 -15.33
CA ARG A 326 24.04 6.50 -16.59
C ARG A 326 25.57 6.46 -16.61
N GLY A 327 26.13 5.84 -17.65
CA GLY A 327 27.57 5.66 -17.80
C GLY A 327 28.14 4.41 -17.09
N PHE A 328 27.30 3.59 -16.45
CA PHE A 328 27.75 2.33 -15.87
C PHE A 328 28.17 1.32 -16.95
N PRO A 329 29.27 0.56 -16.79
CA PRO A 329 29.75 -0.35 -17.83
C PRO A 329 28.76 -1.47 -18.13
N LYS A 330 28.36 -1.62 -19.41
CA LYS A 330 27.47 -2.70 -19.90
C LYS A 330 28.05 -4.11 -19.68
N THR A 331 29.34 -4.22 -19.40
CA THR A 331 30.06 -5.47 -19.10
C THR A 331 29.84 -5.98 -17.67
N VAL A 332 29.30 -5.16 -16.76
CA VAL A 332 28.99 -5.58 -15.39
C VAL A 332 27.63 -6.29 -15.37
N THR A 333 27.64 -7.56 -15.01
CA THR A 333 26.48 -8.46 -15.11
C THR A 333 25.67 -8.63 -13.83
N HIS A 334 26.14 -8.09 -12.69
CA HIS A 334 25.50 -8.14 -11.37
C HIS A 334 26.15 -7.13 -10.42
N ILE A 335 25.45 -6.81 -9.32
CA ILE A 335 25.94 -5.99 -8.19
C ILE A 335 25.99 -6.89 -6.96
N ASP A 336 27.14 -7.01 -6.29
CA ASP A 336 27.27 -7.83 -5.07
C ASP A 336 26.83 -7.06 -3.80
N ALA A 337 26.95 -5.73 -3.77
CA ALA A 337 26.52 -4.91 -2.64
C ALA A 337 26.23 -3.45 -3.03
N VAL A 338 25.37 -2.77 -2.26
CA VAL A 338 24.94 -1.40 -2.53
C VAL A 338 24.60 -0.63 -1.25
N TYR A 339 24.95 0.65 -1.17
CA TYR A 339 24.47 1.55 -0.13
C TYR A 339 24.42 3.02 -0.59
N GLU A 340 23.79 3.89 0.20
CA GLU A 340 23.78 5.34 0.02
C GLU A 340 24.56 6.02 1.15
N ARG A 341 25.52 6.89 0.81
CA ARG A 341 26.30 7.66 1.80
C ARG A 341 25.46 8.78 2.40
N LEU A 342 25.50 8.91 3.72
CA LEU A 342 24.71 9.92 4.45
C LEU A 342 25.21 11.37 4.26
N ASP A 343 26.50 11.55 3.96
CA ASP A 343 27.11 12.89 3.91
C ASP A 343 26.77 13.65 2.62
N ASP A 344 26.61 12.94 1.50
CA ASP A 344 26.36 13.53 0.18
C ASP A 344 25.21 12.89 -0.62
N ASN A 345 24.57 11.83 -0.11
CA ASN A 345 23.53 11.06 -0.80
C ASN A 345 24.03 10.42 -2.11
N ALA A 346 25.33 10.11 -2.17
CA ALA A 346 25.91 9.34 -3.26
C ALA A 346 25.63 7.85 -3.10
N ILE A 347 25.25 7.19 -4.19
CA ILE A 347 25.02 5.74 -4.25
C ILE A 347 26.34 5.06 -4.58
N VAL A 348 26.71 4.06 -3.79
CA VAL A 348 27.89 3.23 -4.00
C VAL A 348 27.44 1.83 -4.41
N LEU A 349 27.93 1.37 -5.57
CA LEU A 349 27.70 0.01 -6.09
C LEU A 349 29.01 -0.78 -6.06
N PHE A 350 28.99 -2.02 -5.56
CA PHE A 350 30.13 -2.95 -5.57
C PHE A 350 29.88 -4.11 -6.54
N SER A 351 30.90 -4.52 -7.29
CA SER A 351 30.87 -5.76 -8.10
C SER A 351 32.30 -6.31 -8.22
N GLY A 352 32.52 -7.53 -7.74
CA GLY A 352 33.84 -8.12 -7.61
C GLY A 352 34.81 -7.24 -6.81
N ARG A 353 35.97 -6.96 -7.39
CA ARG A 353 37.08 -6.22 -6.76
C ARG A 353 37.01 -4.70 -6.91
N VAL A 354 35.90 -4.17 -7.41
CA VAL A 354 35.76 -2.76 -7.78
C VAL A 354 34.41 -2.17 -7.37
N TYR A 355 34.35 -0.85 -7.32
CA TYR A 355 33.14 -0.11 -6.98
C TYR A 355 32.97 1.16 -7.84
N TRP A 356 31.75 1.68 -7.84
CA TRP A 356 31.32 2.85 -8.59
C TRP A 356 30.52 3.78 -7.67
N VAL A 357 30.64 5.09 -7.88
CA VAL A 357 29.97 6.12 -7.07
C VAL A 357 29.13 7.02 -7.97
N PHE A 358 27.87 7.26 -7.59
CA PHE A 358 26.90 8.02 -8.36
C PHE A 358 26.26 9.13 -7.54
N ASP A 359 26.08 10.32 -8.12
CA ASP A 359 25.11 11.30 -7.62
C ASP A 359 23.81 11.12 -8.41
N ALA A 360 22.74 10.79 -7.70
CA ALA A 360 21.46 10.40 -8.25
C ALA A 360 21.59 9.19 -9.18
N LEU A 361 21.64 9.47 -10.48
CA LEU A 361 21.76 8.51 -11.57
C LEU A 361 22.97 8.81 -12.47
N ASN A 362 23.73 9.86 -12.15
CA ASN A 362 24.88 10.32 -12.92
C ASN A 362 26.17 9.85 -12.25
N PHE A 363 27.09 9.34 -13.06
CA PHE A 363 28.37 8.80 -12.60
C PHE A 363 29.30 9.94 -12.14
N LEU A 364 29.76 9.90 -10.88
CA LEU A 364 30.58 10.98 -10.29
C LEU A 364 32.06 10.93 -10.71
N HIS A 365 32.59 9.74 -10.99
CA HIS A 365 33.98 9.53 -11.38
C HIS A 365 34.05 8.50 -12.51
N PRO A 366 34.51 8.86 -13.72
CA PRO A 366 34.54 7.95 -14.87
C PRO A 366 35.52 6.76 -14.73
N GLU A 367 36.32 6.73 -13.67
CA GLU A 367 37.36 5.74 -13.42
C GLU A 367 36.86 4.64 -12.47
N VAL A 368 37.16 3.37 -12.82
CA VAL A 368 36.80 2.20 -12.00
C VAL A 368 37.70 2.17 -10.77
N ARG A 369 37.10 2.17 -9.56
CA ARG A 369 37.86 2.23 -8.30
C ARG A 369 38.02 0.85 -7.64
N PRO A 370 39.20 0.47 -7.15
CA PRO A 370 39.43 -0.80 -6.46
C PRO A 370 38.94 -0.78 -5.01
N LEU A 371 38.58 -1.95 -4.45
CA LEU A 371 38.20 -2.07 -3.02
C LEU A 371 39.29 -1.55 -2.05
N THR A 372 40.55 -1.52 -2.46
CA THR A 372 41.67 -0.99 -1.67
C THR A 372 41.53 0.50 -1.31
N ASP A 373 40.76 1.30 -2.07
CA ASP A 373 40.46 2.70 -1.73
C ASP A 373 39.69 2.81 -0.39
N TYR A 374 38.91 1.78 -0.03
CA TYR A 374 38.23 1.68 1.27
C TYR A 374 39.14 1.16 2.41
N GLY A 375 40.42 0.90 2.13
CA GLY A 375 41.33 0.25 3.08
C GLY A 375 41.07 -1.26 3.25
N LEU A 376 40.40 -1.89 2.27
CA LEU A 376 40.12 -3.33 2.27
C LEU A 376 41.34 -4.15 1.77
N PRO A 377 41.52 -5.40 2.21
CA PRO A 377 42.65 -6.25 1.79
C PRO A 377 42.68 -6.57 0.29
N GLU A 378 43.87 -6.65 -0.31
CA GLU A 378 44.07 -6.99 -1.75
C GLU A 378 43.64 -8.41 -2.13
N ASP A 379 43.60 -9.34 -1.17
CA ASP A 379 43.16 -10.72 -1.38
C ASP A 379 41.62 -10.86 -1.38
N LEU A 380 40.90 -9.87 -0.85
CA LEU A 380 39.44 -9.83 -0.83
C LEU A 380 38.87 -9.88 -2.26
N LYS A 381 37.91 -10.78 -2.50
CA LYS A 381 37.37 -11.03 -3.84
C LYS A 381 36.17 -10.15 -4.19
N ARG A 382 35.32 -9.87 -3.20
CA ARG A 382 34.12 -9.03 -3.26
C ARG A 382 33.63 -8.67 -1.87
N ILE A 383 32.61 -7.82 -1.82
CA ILE A 383 31.76 -7.56 -0.64
C ILE A 383 30.43 -8.29 -0.89
N ASP A 384 29.96 -9.10 0.06
CA ASP A 384 28.69 -9.84 -0.07
C ASP A 384 27.47 -9.00 0.39
N ALA A 385 27.65 -8.00 1.25
CA ALA A 385 26.61 -7.02 1.58
C ALA A 385 27.18 -5.70 2.13
N ALA A 386 26.40 -4.62 2.05
CA ALA A 386 26.71 -3.32 2.65
C ALA A 386 25.51 -2.80 3.45
N LEU A 387 25.76 -2.14 4.59
CA LEU A 387 24.73 -1.55 5.45
C LEU A 387 25.21 -0.25 6.09
N VAL A 388 24.50 0.86 5.86
CA VAL A 388 24.62 2.03 6.75
C VAL A 388 23.78 1.78 8.00
N TRP A 389 24.38 1.83 9.19
CA TRP A 389 23.63 1.58 10.42
C TRP A 389 23.12 2.90 11.05
N PRO A 390 21.79 3.15 11.10
CA PRO A 390 21.25 4.45 11.55
C PRO A 390 21.51 4.80 13.03
N LYS A 391 22.09 3.87 13.81
CA LYS A 391 22.43 4.10 15.22
C LYS A 391 23.73 4.88 15.41
N ASN A 392 24.68 4.74 14.49
CA ASN A 392 26.01 5.34 14.60
C ASN A 392 26.52 5.97 13.30
N ASN A 393 25.72 5.95 12.24
CA ASN A 393 26.02 6.51 10.92
C ASN A 393 27.34 5.98 10.32
N LYS A 394 27.72 4.74 10.67
CA LYS A 394 28.85 4.03 10.07
C LYS A 394 28.36 3.07 9.00
N THR A 395 29.17 2.90 7.95
CA THR A 395 28.95 1.88 6.93
C THR A 395 29.59 0.58 7.36
N TYR A 396 28.86 -0.52 7.23
CA TYR A 396 29.30 -1.87 7.54
C TYR A 396 29.37 -2.64 6.23
N LEU A 397 30.57 -3.15 5.90
CA LEU A 397 30.82 -3.95 4.71
C LEU A 397 31.03 -5.39 5.15
N PHE A 398 30.33 -6.35 4.55
CA PHE A 398 30.31 -7.75 4.96
C PHE A 398 30.96 -8.60 3.87
N ALA A 399 31.84 -9.53 4.25
CA ALA A 399 32.33 -10.55 3.33
C ALA A 399 32.70 -11.84 4.08
N GLY A 400 32.12 -12.95 3.64
CA GLY A 400 32.34 -14.28 4.22
C GLY A 400 31.89 -14.37 5.69
N ASP A 401 32.85 -14.67 6.56
CA ASP A 401 32.69 -14.75 8.02
C ASP A 401 33.17 -13.49 8.75
N HIS A 402 33.53 -12.43 8.01
CA HIS A 402 34.04 -11.17 8.54
C HIS A 402 33.20 -9.97 8.10
N PHE A 403 33.33 -8.88 8.85
CA PHE A 403 32.81 -7.57 8.45
C PHE A 403 33.75 -6.45 8.86
N TRP A 404 33.65 -5.34 8.16
CA TRP A 404 34.40 -4.10 8.31
C TRP A 404 33.47 -2.97 8.73
N ARG A 405 34.01 -1.93 9.36
CA ARG A 405 33.25 -0.71 9.71
C ARG A 405 33.99 0.52 9.19
N TYR A 406 33.42 1.14 8.17
CA TYR A 406 33.98 2.29 7.47
C TYR A 406 33.35 3.60 7.96
N ASN A 407 34.14 4.66 7.88
CA ASN A 407 33.80 6.01 8.30
C ASN A 407 33.75 6.93 7.07
N ASP A 408 32.61 6.98 6.37
CA ASP A 408 32.47 7.76 5.12
C ASP A 408 32.89 9.23 5.30
N THR A 409 32.60 9.85 6.44
CA THR A 409 32.93 11.25 6.74
C THR A 409 34.44 11.52 6.87
N ALA A 410 35.22 10.53 7.32
CA ALA A 410 36.68 10.64 7.40
C ALA A 410 37.40 9.89 6.27
N ALA A 411 36.64 9.21 5.40
CA ALA A 411 37.11 8.32 4.35
C ALA A 411 38.10 7.22 4.81
N GLU A 412 37.94 6.71 6.04
CA GLU A 412 38.86 5.74 6.66
C GLU A 412 38.15 4.51 7.24
N MET A 413 38.89 3.41 7.40
CA MET A 413 38.43 2.22 8.11
C MET A 413 38.62 2.41 9.63
N ASP A 414 37.60 2.15 10.44
CA ASP A 414 37.73 2.25 11.91
C ASP A 414 38.73 1.21 12.45
N GLU A 415 39.50 1.58 13.48
CA GLU A 415 40.45 0.66 14.13
C GLU A 415 39.78 -0.61 14.68
N GLY A 416 40.51 -1.74 14.61
CA GLY A 416 40.05 -3.04 15.13
C GLY A 416 39.12 -3.82 14.18
N TYR A 417 39.08 -3.45 12.90
CA TYR A 417 38.42 -4.17 11.82
C TYR A 417 39.44 -4.78 10.82
N PRO A 418 39.13 -5.92 10.17
CA PRO A 418 37.88 -6.68 10.22
C PRO A 418 37.55 -7.32 11.57
N SER A 419 36.29 -7.69 11.75
CA SER A 419 35.80 -8.41 12.93
C SER A 419 34.92 -9.58 12.52
N SER A 420 34.87 -10.63 13.36
CA SER A 420 34.06 -11.81 13.08
C SER A 420 32.57 -11.48 13.07
N MET A 421 31.85 -12.06 12.09
CA MET A 421 30.39 -12.08 12.01
C MET A 421 29.71 -12.65 13.26
N ASP A 422 30.40 -13.39 14.12
CA ASP A 422 29.85 -13.90 15.38
C ASP A 422 29.41 -12.76 16.34
N ARG A 423 29.83 -11.51 16.10
CA ARG A 423 29.31 -10.31 16.80
C ARG A 423 27.89 -9.93 16.38
N TRP A 424 27.43 -10.35 15.20
CA TRP A 424 26.07 -10.17 14.70
C TRP A 424 25.22 -11.39 15.07
N PHE A 425 24.85 -11.46 16.36
CA PHE A 425 24.17 -12.63 16.93
C PHE A 425 22.91 -13.02 16.17
N GLY A 426 22.84 -14.28 15.73
CA GLY A 426 21.69 -14.84 15.00
C GLY A 426 21.71 -14.60 13.48
N ILE A 427 22.70 -13.88 12.95
CA ILE A 427 22.86 -13.66 11.51
C ILE A 427 23.78 -14.74 10.91
N PRO A 428 23.43 -15.38 9.78
CA PRO A 428 24.30 -16.35 9.12
C PRO A 428 25.57 -15.69 8.54
N LYS A 429 26.57 -16.50 8.25
CA LYS A 429 27.79 -16.09 7.51
C LYS A 429 27.48 -16.14 6.01
N ASN A 430 28.15 -15.28 5.21
CA ASN A 430 27.83 -15.04 3.80
C ASN A 430 26.36 -14.59 3.61
N ILE A 431 26.03 -13.38 4.04
CA ILE A 431 24.71 -12.76 3.78
C ILE A 431 24.68 -12.16 2.37
N ASP A 432 23.56 -12.32 1.66
CA ASP A 432 23.41 -11.81 0.28
C ASP A 432 23.04 -10.31 0.23
N ALA A 433 22.48 -9.75 1.31
CA ALA A 433 22.13 -8.32 1.38
C ALA A 433 21.88 -7.86 2.83
N ALA A 434 21.94 -6.55 3.06
CA ALA A 434 21.55 -5.92 4.31
C ALA A 434 20.96 -4.51 4.06
N THR A 435 19.90 -4.14 4.79
CA THR A 435 19.33 -2.78 4.72
C THR A 435 18.65 -2.40 6.03
N ALA A 436 18.41 -1.11 6.26
CA ALA A 436 17.74 -0.59 7.45
C ALA A 436 16.61 0.38 7.07
N VAL A 437 15.44 0.20 7.68
CA VAL A 437 14.25 1.05 7.54
C VAL A 437 13.81 1.53 8.93
N ALA A 438 13.23 2.73 9.03
CA ALA A 438 12.87 3.34 10.30
C ALA A 438 11.57 2.77 10.92
N SER A 439 11.28 3.22 12.15
CA SER A 439 10.15 2.76 12.99
C SER A 439 9.27 3.94 13.43
N ASP A 440 8.15 3.71 14.13
CA ASP A 440 7.23 4.76 14.63
C ASP A 440 7.91 5.88 15.47
N PHE A 441 9.14 5.66 15.97
CA PHE A 441 10.03 6.69 16.52
C PHE A 441 10.21 7.88 15.56
N GLU A 442 10.41 7.57 14.28
CA GLU A 442 10.64 8.54 13.20
C GLU A 442 9.39 9.37 12.89
N VAL A 443 8.18 8.82 13.10
CA VAL A 443 6.92 9.54 12.88
C VAL A 443 6.87 10.81 13.72
N HIS A 444 7.00 10.64 15.03
CA HIS A 444 6.98 11.74 15.97
C HIS A 444 8.21 12.64 15.83
N ARG A 445 9.37 12.09 15.46
CA ARG A 445 10.59 12.86 15.20
C ARG A 445 10.38 13.81 14.00
N ASN A 446 9.83 13.30 12.91
CA ASN A 446 9.46 14.10 11.75
C ASN A 446 8.35 15.12 12.05
N TRP A 447 7.37 14.80 12.91
CA TRP A 447 6.34 15.76 13.32
C TRP A 447 6.89 16.92 14.16
N LEU A 448 7.86 16.66 15.06
CA LEU A 448 8.62 17.72 15.74
C LEU A 448 9.33 18.62 14.73
N ALA A 449 9.99 18.04 13.71
CA ALA A 449 10.68 18.80 12.67
C ALA A 449 9.74 19.65 11.81
N ILE A 450 8.65 19.07 11.29
CA ILE A 450 7.63 19.77 10.51
C ILE A 450 7.07 20.96 11.30
N THR A 451 6.67 20.73 12.55
CA THR A 451 6.00 21.76 13.36
C THR A 451 6.95 22.84 13.86
N HIS A 452 8.25 22.53 14.05
CA HIS A 452 9.25 23.53 14.42
C HIS A 452 9.70 24.41 13.25
N SER A 453 10.00 23.78 12.12
CA SER A 453 10.83 24.38 11.07
C SER A 453 10.03 24.93 9.89
N LEU A 454 8.72 24.65 9.81
CA LEU A 454 7.84 25.12 8.75
C LEU A 454 6.72 26.04 9.29
N PRO A 455 6.25 27.02 8.49
CA PRO A 455 5.07 27.81 8.85
C PRO A 455 3.79 26.95 8.86
N LEU A 456 2.79 27.37 9.64
CA LEU A 456 1.51 26.65 9.81
C LEU A 456 0.87 26.21 8.47
N SER A 457 0.90 27.08 7.45
CA SER A 457 0.35 26.80 6.11
C SER A 457 1.01 25.62 5.38
N ARG A 458 2.17 25.13 5.85
CA ARG A 458 2.91 24.00 5.27
C ARG A 458 2.77 22.70 6.05
N TRP A 459 2.34 22.74 7.33
CA TRP A 459 2.35 21.58 8.23
C TRP A 459 1.64 20.32 7.68
N TYR A 460 0.49 20.48 7.01
CA TYR A 460 -0.29 19.37 6.43
C TYR A 460 0.00 19.12 4.93
N TYR A 461 0.77 19.99 4.28
CA TYR A 461 1.21 19.84 2.89
C TYR A 461 2.58 19.19 2.75
N GLU A 462 3.41 19.25 3.81
CA GLU A 462 4.73 18.64 3.79
C GLU A 462 4.65 17.13 3.57
N LYS A 463 5.53 16.63 2.69
CA LYS A 463 5.51 15.25 2.17
C LYS A 463 6.89 14.72 1.77
N THR A 464 7.97 15.38 2.19
CA THR A 464 9.35 14.90 2.02
C THR A 464 9.58 13.56 2.73
N SER A 465 8.91 13.36 3.87
CA SER A 465 8.80 12.07 4.55
C SER A 465 7.43 11.43 4.29
N GLU A 466 7.37 10.10 4.29
CA GLU A 466 6.10 9.36 4.31
C GLU A 466 5.28 9.59 5.58
N TRP A 467 5.96 9.97 6.68
CA TRP A 467 5.37 10.16 8.01
C TRP A 467 4.72 11.54 8.15
N THR A 468 3.73 11.79 7.30
CA THR A 468 3.01 13.07 7.27
C THR A 468 2.19 13.31 8.54
N LEU A 469 1.86 14.57 8.78
CA LEU A 469 1.09 14.99 9.94
C LEU A 469 -0.38 14.55 9.80
N ASP A 470 -0.72 13.39 10.39
CA ASP A 470 -2.01 12.72 10.22
C ASP A 470 -3.00 12.95 11.39
N TYR A 471 -2.59 13.64 12.47
CA TYR A 471 -3.44 13.94 13.63
C TYR A 471 -4.01 15.38 13.56
N PRO A 472 -5.14 15.68 14.26
CA PRO A 472 -5.79 16.99 14.18
C PRO A 472 -4.97 18.11 14.86
N PRO A 473 -5.29 19.39 14.61
CA PRO A 473 -4.35 20.49 14.87
C PRO A 473 -3.90 20.69 16.32
N PHE A 474 -4.66 20.31 17.34
CA PHE A 474 -4.14 20.40 18.72
C PHE A 474 -2.99 19.43 18.98
N PHE A 475 -2.91 18.31 18.25
CA PHE A 475 -1.75 17.43 18.36
C PHE A 475 -0.53 18.01 17.63
N ALA A 476 -0.75 18.70 16.51
CA ALA A 476 0.30 19.47 15.86
C ALA A 476 0.84 20.59 16.77
N TYR A 477 -0.03 21.30 17.50
CA TYR A 477 0.40 22.26 18.52
C TYR A 477 1.12 21.60 19.71
N PHE A 478 0.77 20.36 20.06
CA PHE A 478 1.46 19.58 21.08
C PHE A 478 2.88 19.20 20.63
N GLU A 479 3.06 18.69 19.41
CA GLU A 479 4.39 18.44 18.83
C GLU A 479 5.19 19.75 18.71
N TRP A 480 4.56 20.85 18.27
CA TRP A 480 5.20 22.16 18.24
C TRP A 480 5.72 22.57 19.62
N LEU A 481 4.91 22.45 20.69
CA LEU A 481 5.32 22.76 22.06
C LEU A 481 6.48 21.87 22.54
N LEU A 482 6.46 20.57 22.21
CA LEU A 482 7.57 19.67 22.49
C LEU A 482 8.84 20.09 21.73
N SER A 483 8.72 20.52 20.48
CA SER A 483 9.85 20.92 19.64
C SER A 483 10.65 22.10 20.23
N LEU A 484 9.99 22.99 20.97
CA LEU A 484 10.63 24.13 21.65
C LEU A 484 11.64 23.65 22.72
N VAL A 485 11.37 22.51 23.36
CA VAL A 485 12.28 21.88 24.32
C VAL A 485 13.27 20.95 23.60
N ALA A 486 12.81 20.23 22.58
CA ALA A 486 13.61 19.31 21.76
C ALA A 486 14.86 19.98 21.18
N LYS A 487 14.74 21.25 20.75
CA LYS A 487 15.84 22.07 20.23
C LYS A 487 17.03 22.18 21.18
N SER A 488 16.78 22.15 22.48
CA SER A 488 17.81 22.21 23.53
C SER A 488 18.45 20.85 23.83
N PHE A 489 17.84 19.76 23.37
CA PHE A 489 18.40 18.40 23.46
C PHE A 489 19.25 18.08 22.24
N ASP A 490 18.69 18.21 21.04
CA ASP A 490 19.41 18.06 19.78
C ASP A 490 18.71 18.86 18.66
N PRO A 491 19.30 19.96 18.16
CA PRO A 491 18.68 20.78 17.13
C PRO A 491 18.57 20.05 15.78
N ARG A 492 19.38 19.02 15.50
CA ARG A 492 19.34 18.29 14.22
C ARG A 492 18.13 17.37 14.11
N MET A 493 17.49 17.00 15.22
CA MET A 493 16.24 16.23 15.17
C MET A 493 15.10 17.03 14.52
N LEU A 494 15.21 18.37 14.47
CA LEU A 494 14.20 19.29 13.98
C LEU A 494 14.38 19.68 12.50
N ASP A 495 15.39 19.13 11.83
CA ASP A 495 15.53 19.26 10.38
C ASP A 495 14.60 18.27 9.67
N VAL A 496 13.71 18.80 8.82
CA VAL A 496 12.71 18.06 8.04
C VAL A 496 13.37 17.14 6.99
N LYS A 497 14.58 17.48 6.52
CA LYS A 497 15.32 16.69 5.53
C LYS A 497 16.12 15.54 6.13
N ASN A 498 16.44 15.62 7.42
CA ASN A 498 17.35 14.70 8.10
C ASN A 498 16.63 13.38 8.42
N LEU A 499 16.10 12.66 7.43
CA LEU A 499 15.23 11.49 7.59
C LEU A 499 15.90 10.34 8.38
N ASN A 500 15.10 9.58 9.12
CA ASN A 500 15.50 8.42 9.93
C ASN A 500 16.53 8.73 11.05
N TYR A 501 16.69 10.01 11.44
CA TYR A 501 17.69 10.46 12.40
C TYR A 501 17.33 10.12 13.86
N ALA A 502 18.25 9.41 14.54
CA ALA A 502 18.07 8.96 15.92
C ALA A 502 19.37 9.04 16.74
N SER A 503 19.79 10.25 17.12
CA SER A 503 20.87 10.43 18.10
C SER A 503 20.45 9.96 19.50
N GLU A 504 21.41 9.61 20.37
CA GLU A 504 21.15 9.30 21.79
C GLU A 504 20.34 10.41 22.48
N GLN A 505 20.66 11.69 22.20
CA GLN A 505 19.92 12.85 22.73
C GLN A 505 18.47 12.89 22.23
N THR A 506 18.23 12.55 20.95
CA THR A 506 16.89 12.42 20.37
C THR A 506 16.10 11.29 21.03
N ILE A 507 16.74 10.13 21.22
CA ILE A 507 16.12 8.96 21.86
C ILE A 507 15.76 9.28 23.31
N VAL A 508 16.68 9.88 24.08
CA VAL A 508 16.44 10.30 25.46
C VAL A 508 15.32 11.34 25.53
N PHE A 509 15.35 12.38 24.68
CA PHE A 509 14.31 13.42 24.64
C PHE A 509 12.93 12.80 24.41
N GLN A 510 12.78 11.99 23.36
CA GLN A 510 11.51 11.37 23.03
C GLN A 510 11.00 10.43 24.12
N ARG A 511 11.84 9.53 24.66
CA ARG A 511 11.41 8.64 25.75
C ARG A 511 11.02 9.43 27.01
N PHE A 512 11.74 10.51 27.32
CA PHE A 512 11.45 11.38 28.45
C PHE A 512 10.16 12.19 28.25
N SER A 513 9.89 12.70 27.05
CA SER A 513 8.66 13.47 26.76
C SER A 513 7.41 12.62 27.01
N VAL A 514 7.37 11.36 26.57
CA VAL A 514 6.28 10.42 26.87
C VAL A 514 6.06 10.32 28.38
N ILE A 515 7.12 9.97 29.14
CA ILE A 515 7.08 9.82 30.61
C ILE A 515 6.57 11.10 31.31
N VAL A 516 7.00 12.28 30.87
CA VAL A 516 6.52 13.57 31.41
C VAL A 516 5.05 13.79 31.10
N THR A 517 4.59 13.49 29.89
CA THR A 517 3.19 13.70 29.50
C THR A 517 2.23 12.70 30.17
N ASP A 518 2.70 11.52 30.58
CA ASP A 518 1.93 10.55 31.36
C ASP A 518 1.59 11.01 32.78
N VAL A 519 2.13 12.14 33.25
CA VAL A 519 1.60 12.82 34.43
C VAL A 519 0.12 13.18 34.23
N ILE A 520 -0.32 13.52 33.01
CA ILE A 520 -1.72 13.76 32.66
C ILE A 520 -2.55 12.47 32.82
N TYR A 521 -2.00 11.31 32.46
CA TYR A 521 -2.62 10.00 32.71
C TYR A 521 -2.81 9.76 34.20
N ALA A 522 -1.75 9.95 35.00
CA ALA A 522 -1.80 9.76 36.45
C ALA A 522 -2.82 10.69 37.14
N LEU A 523 -2.95 11.93 36.68
CA LEU A 523 -3.96 12.87 37.16
C LEU A 523 -5.38 12.43 36.79
N GLY A 524 -5.60 11.97 35.55
CA GLY A 524 -6.88 11.41 35.10
C GLY A 524 -7.32 10.17 35.88
N VAL A 525 -6.40 9.22 36.08
CA VAL A 525 -6.57 8.03 36.93
C VAL A 525 -6.95 8.46 38.35
N ARG A 526 -6.14 9.30 39.01
CA ARG A 526 -6.40 9.79 40.38
C ARG A 526 -7.76 10.47 40.52
N ARG A 527 -8.19 11.24 39.51
CA ARG A 527 -9.50 11.92 39.50
C ARG A 527 -10.65 10.92 39.43
N CYS A 528 -10.63 10.02 38.45
CA CYS A 528 -11.68 9.01 38.28
C CYS A 528 -11.81 8.08 39.49
N LEU A 529 -10.68 7.62 40.04
CA LEU A 529 -10.66 6.74 41.21
C LEU A 529 -11.34 7.39 42.41
N ARG A 530 -10.99 8.65 42.72
CA ARG A 530 -11.62 9.41 43.81
C ARG A 530 -13.12 9.61 43.60
N ALA A 531 -13.57 9.80 42.36
CA ALA A 531 -14.99 9.96 42.04
C ALA A 531 -15.80 8.65 42.11
N LEU A 532 -15.16 7.49 41.93
CA LEU A 532 -15.80 6.17 41.95
C LEU A 532 -15.83 5.48 43.31
N THR A 533 -14.86 5.77 44.19
CA THR A 533 -14.73 5.09 45.49
C THR A 533 -15.61 5.73 46.55
N THR A 534 -16.58 4.96 47.04
CA THR A 534 -17.49 5.32 48.14
C THR A 534 -17.31 4.34 49.30
N GLY A 535 -17.14 4.82 50.52
CA GLY A 535 -17.01 3.97 51.71
C GLY A 535 -16.20 4.64 52.83
N THR A 536 -15.78 3.84 53.82
CA THR A 536 -14.88 4.31 54.88
C THR A 536 -13.52 4.72 54.32
N PRO A 537 -12.78 5.66 54.96
CA PRO A 537 -11.50 6.15 54.45
C PRO A 537 -10.50 5.05 54.10
N ASN A 538 -10.44 3.97 54.92
CA ASN A 538 -9.54 2.85 54.69
C ASN A 538 -9.93 2.02 53.45
N THR A 539 -11.23 1.75 53.26
CA THR A 539 -11.73 0.99 52.10
C THR A 539 -11.58 1.80 50.81
N ALA A 540 -11.85 3.11 50.86
CA ALA A 540 -11.63 4.02 49.74
C ALA A 540 -10.14 4.09 49.37
N SER A 541 -9.25 4.29 50.35
CA SER A 541 -7.79 4.36 50.12
C SER A 541 -7.24 3.06 49.51
N ARG A 542 -7.67 1.89 50.00
CA ARG A 542 -7.31 0.58 49.44
C ARG A 542 -7.78 0.41 48.00
N SER A 543 -9.00 0.87 47.70
CA SER A 543 -9.59 0.82 46.35
C SER A 543 -8.87 1.75 45.37
N ILE A 544 -8.48 2.95 45.81
CA ILE A 544 -7.67 3.90 45.03
C ILE A 544 -6.28 3.33 44.78
N LEU A 545 -5.63 2.72 45.78
CA LEU A 545 -4.29 2.14 45.63
C LEU A 545 -4.28 0.97 44.63
N ILE A 546 -5.23 0.04 44.77
CA ILE A 546 -5.41 -1.08 43.82
C ILE A 546 -5.70 -0.56 42.42
N GLY A 547 -6.65 0.38 42.27
CA GLY A 547 -6.98 0.97 40.99
C GLY A 547 -5.81 1.69 40.32
N GLY A 548 -5.03 2.43 41.10
CA GLY A 548 -3.83 3.12 40.65
C GLY A 548 -2.79 2.13 40.13
N ALA A 549 -2.51 1.05 40.88
CA ALA A 549 -1.58 0.01 40.45
C ALA A 549 -2.01 -0.66 39.14
N LEU A 550 -3.30 -0.97 38.97
CA LEU A 550 -3.82 -1.62 37.76
C LEU A 550 -3.82 -0.69 36.53
N LEU A 551 -4.12 0.60 36.71
CA LEU A 551 -4.19 1.56 35.62
C LEU A 551 -2.81 2.09 35.22
N LEU A 552 -1.96 2.46 36.19
CA LEU A 552 -0.61 2.98 35.93
C LEU A 552 0.36 1.88 35.48
N GLY A 553 0.20 0.67 36.01
CA GLY A 553 0.98 -0.50 35.60
C GLY A 553 0.43 -1.25 34.39
N ASN A 554 -0.52 -0.68 33.61
CA ASN A 554 -1.19 -1.42 32.54
C ASN A 554 -0.22 -1.87 31.45
N ALA A 555 0.04 -3.19 31.36
CA ALA A 555 1.02 -3.78 30.46
C ALA A 555 0.89 -3.30 29.00
N GLY A 556 -0.34 -3.25 28.47
CA GLY A 556 -0.61 -2.80 27.11
C GLY A 556 -0.25 -1.34 26.85
N LEU A 557 -0.54 -0.45 27.79
CA LEU A 557 -0.16 0.96 27.68
C LEU A 557 1.38 1.10 27.73
N LEU A 558 2.04 0.40 28.66
CA LEU A 558 3.50 0.38 28.77
C LEU A 558 4.18 -0.16 27.50
N MET A 559 3.63 -1.21 26.87
CA MET A 559 4.11 -1.75 25.59
C MET A 559 3.96 -0.74 24.45
N VAL A 560 2.79 -0.12 24.32
CA VAL A 560 2.48 0.78 23.18
C VAL A 560 3.23 2.11 23.29
N ASP A 561 3.34 2.69 24.49
CA ASP A 561 3.90 4.03 24.66
C ASP A 561 5.41 4.00 24.97
N HIS A 562 5.89 3.15 25.87
CA HIS A 562 7.30 3.13 26.28
C HIS A 562 8.19 2.16 25.51
N ILE A 563 7.64 1.19 24.77
CA ILE A 563 8.42 0.30 23.89
C ILE A 563 8.20 0.72 22.43
N HIS A 564 6.98 0.57 21.91
CA HIS A 564 6.60 0.90 20.51
C HIS A 564 6.63 2.41 20.17
N PHE A 565 6.66 3.28 21.18
CA PHE A 565 6.73 4.75 21.07
C PHE A 565 5.44 5.43 20.57
N GLN A 566 4.63 5.89 21.51
CA GLN A 566 3.39 6.64 21.28
C GLN A 566 3.05 7.51 22.51
N TYR A 567 2.16 8.50 22.33
CA TYR A 567 1.62 9.35 23.41
C TYR A 567 0.18 8.96 23.82
N ASN A 568 -0.17 7.68 23.92
CA ASN A 568 -1.55 7.31 24.22
C ASN A 568 -1.93 7.56 25.70
N GLY A 569 -0.99 7.48 26.63
CA GLY A 569 -1.20 7.74 28.05
C GLY A 569 -1.63 9.17 28.29
N PHE A 570 -0.95 10.17 27.71
CA PHE A 570 -1.41 11.55 27.62
C PHE A 570 -2.88 11.66 27.16
N LEU A 571 -3.22 11.04 26.03
CA LEU A 571 -4.56 11.10 25.43
C LEU A 571 -5.64 10.42 26.29
N PHE A 572 -5.34 9.23 26.81
CA PHE A 572 -6.20 8.53 27.78
C PHE A 572 -6.29 9.30 29.11
N GLY A 573 -5.27 10.07 29.47
CA GLY A 573 -5.29 10.99 30.60
C GLY A 573 -6.30 12.10 30.42
N VAL A 574 -6.35 12.74 29.24
CA VAL A 574 -7.39 13.73 28.90
C VAL A 574 -8.78 13.07 28.88
N LEU A 575 -8.92 11.85 28.35
CA LEU A 575 -10.18 11.09 28.42
C LEU A 575 -10.62 10.83 29.88
N LEU A 576 -9.73 10.36 30.74
CA LEU A 576 -10.02 10.10 32.14
C LEU A 576 -10.28 11.41 32.92
N LEU A 577 -9.59 12.51 32.61
CA LEU A 577 -9.91 13.82 33.20
C LEU A 577 -11.33 14.28 32.82
N SER A 578 -11.77 14.00 31.59
CA SER A 578 -13.14 14.27 31.12
C SER A 578 -14.17 13.37 31.83
N ILE A 579 -13.93 12.06 31.89
CA ILE A 579 -14.78 11.09 32.60
C ILE A 579 -14.91 11.48 34.09
N GLY A 580 -13.79 11.80 34.74
CA GLY A 580 -13.77 12.24 36.14
C GLY A 580 -14.53 13.54 36.37
N ALA A 581 -14.41 14.54 35.48
CA ALA A 581 -15.20 15.77 35.53
C ALA A 581 -16.70 15.50 35.44
N LEU A 582 -17.12 14.55 34.59
CA LEU A 582 -18.51 14.16 34.42
C LEU A 582 -19.05 13.42 35.66
N MET A 583 -18.25 12.54 36.26
CA MET A 583 -18.59 11.88 37.54
C MET A 583 -18.70 12.86 38.71
N GLU A 584 -17.87 13.91 38.73
CA GLU A 584 -17.96 15.04 39.67
C GLU A 584 -19.13 16.01 39.38
N ASN A 585 -20.03 15.68 38.46
CA ASN A 585 -21.15 16.52 38.03
C ASN A 585 -20.71 17.90 37.47
N ARG A 586 -19.58 17.94 36.74
CA ARG A 586 -19.06 19.12 36.01
C ARG A 586 -19.16 18.94 34.49
N PRO A 587 -20.39 18.88 33.91
CA PRO A 587 -20.60 18.50 32.51
C PRO A 587 -19.93 19.43 31.50
N LEU A 588 -19.86 20.75 31.77
CA LEU A 588 -19.18 21.70 30.87
C LEU A 588 -17.65 21.47 30.83
N GLN A 589 -17.03 21.13 31.98
CA GLN A 589 -15.60 20.78 32.01
C GLN A 589 -15.34 19.46 31.27
N ALA A 590 -16.23 18.47 31.42
CA ALA A 590 -16.14 17.21 30.69
C ALA A 590 -16.26 17.42 29.18
N ALA A 591 -17.22 18.23 28.73
CA ALA A 591 -17.44 18.59 27.33
C ALA A 591 -16.22 19.30 26.74
N LEU A 592 -15.62 20.26 27.46
CA LEU A 592 -14.42 20.97 27.03
C LEU A 592 -13.22 20.03 26.88
N LEU A 593 -12.97 19.17 27.86
CA LEU A 593 -11.88 18.19 27.82
C LEU A 593 -12.08 17.15 26.70
N PHE A 594 -13.30 16.70 26.48
CA PHE A 594 -13.60 15.73 25.41
C PHE A 594 -13.55 16.35 24.02
N ALA A 595 -14.02 17.60 23.85
CA ALA A 595 -13.85 18.35 22.61
C ALA A 595 -12.36 18.55 22.29
N ALA A 596 -11.54 18.92 23.30
CA ALA A 596 -10.09 19.03 23.12
C ALA A 596 -9.46 17.68 22.73
N LEU A 597 -9.90 16.57 23.34
CA LEU A 597 -9.43 15.23 22.99
C LEU A 597 -9.73 14.83 21.54
N LEU A 598 -10.93 15.14 21.02
CA LEU A 598 -11.26 14.90 19.61
C LEU A 598 -10.35 15.68 18.65
N ASN A 599 -9.91 16.87 19.07
CA ASN A 599 -8.96 17.72 18.35
C ASN A 599 -7.48 17.32 18.60
N LEU A 600 -7.21 16.39 19.52
CA LEU A 600 -5.90 15.77 19.73
C LEU A 600 -5.77 14.42 19.00
N LYS A 601 -6.84 13.61 18.92
CA LYS A 601 -6.85 12.38 18.11
C LYS A 601 -8.28 12.03 17.72
N HIS A 602 -8.58 12.08 16.42
CA HIS A 602 -9.93 11.89 15.89
C HIS A 602 -10.54 10.51 16.22
N ILE A 603 -9.71 9.50 16.51
CA ILE A 603 -10.15 8.14 16.87
C ILE A 603 -11.11 8.09 18.08
N PHE A 604 -11.05 9.05 18.99
CA PHE A 604 -11.99 9.13 20.13
C PHE A 604 -13.44 9.47 19.70
N MET A 605 -13.68 9.77 18.41
CA MET A 605 -15.01 9.84 17.82
C MET A 605 -15.83 8.55 18.06
N TYR A 606 -15.17 7.40 18.21
CA TYR A 606 -15.81 6.11 18.55
C TYR A 606 -16.66 6.15 19.84
N VAL A 607 -16.34 7.04 20.78
CA VAL A 607 -17.07 7.19 22.05
C VAL A 607 -17.86 8.50 22.15
N ALA A 608 -17.79 9.36 21.13
CA ALA A 608 -18.51 10.63 21.08
C ALA A 608 -20.05 10.51 21.17
N PRO A 609 -20.72 9.49 20.55
CA PRO A 609 -22.16 9.30 20.72
C PRO A 609 -22.59 9.12 22.19
N VAL A 610 -21.73 8.53 23.01
CA VAL A 610 -21.98 8.33 24.45
C VAL A 610 -22.00 9.66 25.19
N TYR A 611 -21.04 10.54 24.91
CA TYR A 611 -20.99 11.90 25.47
C TYR A 611 -22.19 12.74 25.03
N MET A 612 -22.55 12.68 23.74
CA MET A 612 -23.70 13.41 23.19
C MET A 612 -25.00 13.01 23.89
N VAL A 613 -25.30 11.71 23.93
CA VAL A 613 -26.50 11.16 24.58
C VAL A 613 -26.55 11.50 26.07
N TYR A 614 -25.42 11.36 26.77
CA TYR A 614 -25.35 11.67 28.20
C TYR A 614 -25.58 13.16 28.50
N LEU A 615 -24.86 14.05 27.82
CA LEU A 615 -24.94 15.49 28.06
C LEU A 615 -26.32 16.03 27.68
N LEU A 616 -26.89 15.58 26.57
CA LEU A 616 -28.26 15.93 26.18
C LEU A 616 -29.27 15.47 27.26
N ARG A 617 -29.18 14.21 27.71
CA ARG A 617 -30.13 13.62 28.66
C ARG A 617 -30.03 14.17 30.09
N PHE A 618 -28.81 14.34 30.61
CA PHE A 618 -28.54 14.60 32.04
C PHE A 618 -28.04 16.01 32.36
N TYR A 619 -27.66 16.79 31.35
CA TYR A 619 -27.37 18.23 31.51
C TYR A 619 -28.46 19.09 30.86
N CYS A 620 -28.68 18.97 29.54
CA CYS A 620 -29.65 19.82 28.84
C CYS A 620 -31.10 19.56 29.27
N LEU A 621 -31.53 18.29 29.32
CA LEU A 621 -32.92 17.88 29.56
C LEU A 621 -33.23 17.47 31.02
N ARG A 622 -32.38 17.85 31.99
CA ARG A 622 -32.54 17.44 33.40
C ARG A 622 -33.79 18.02 34.05
N ASP A 623 -34.09 19.29 33.75
CA ASP A 623 -35.17 20.07 34.33
C ASP A 623 -35.96 20.67 33.17
N PHE A 624 -37.18 20.16 32.91
CA PHE A 624 -37.88 20.33 31.63
C PHE A 624 -38.53 21.72 31.48
N THR A 625 -37.71 22.75 31.25
CA THR A 625 -38.16 24.04 30.72
C THR A 625 -37.38 24.34 29.43
N ILE A 626 -38.11 24.62 28.35
CA ILE A 626 -37.53 24.72 26.99
C ILE A 626 -36.42 25.79 26.95
N GLY A 627 -36.64 26.95 27.56
CA GLY A 627 -35.64 28.03 27.62
C GLY A 627 -34.35 27.64 28.35
N GLN A 628 -34.42 26.89 29.46
CA GLN A 628 -33.22 26.42 30.15
C GLN A 628 -32.49 25.32 29.36
N ALA A 629 -33.23 24.41 28.72
CA ALA A 629 -32.66 23.37 27.88
C ALA A 629 -31.89 23.98 26.68
N VAL A 630 -32.50 24.96 25.99
CA VAL A 630 -31.85 25.72 24.91
C VAL A 630 -30.63 26.48 25.43
N GLY A 631 -30.73 27.19 26.56
CA GLY A 631 -29.59 27.89 27.16
C GLY A 631 -28.42 26.97 27.57
N ARG A 632 -28.71 25.74 28.02
CA ARG A 632 -27.69 24.70 28.30
C ARG A 632 -27.09 24.13 27.01
N LEU A 633 -27.90 23.93 25.97
CA LEU A 633 -27.45 23.48 24.65
C LEU A 633 -26.52 24.51 23.99
N ILE A 634 -26.87 25.80 24.03
CA ILE A 634 -26.02 26.90 23.55
C ILE A 634 -24.67 26.88 24.27
N LYS A 635 -24.64 26.73 25.60
CA LYS A 635 -23.37 26.64 26.37
C LYS A 635 -22.48 25.47 25.93
N LEU A 636 -23.05 24.31 25.61
CA LEU A 636 -22.29 23.18 25.04
C LEU A 636 -21.81 23.50 23.62
N GLY A 637 -22.68 24.06 22.78
CA GLY A 637 -22.35 24.47 21.41
C GLY A 637 -21.19 25.46 21.38
N THR A 638 -21.21 26.51 22.22
CA THR A 638 -20.11 27.48 22.35
C THR A 638 -18.79 26.83 22.77
N ILE A 639 -18.81 25.82 23.65
CA ILE A 639 -17.59 25.09 24.03
C ILE A 639 -17.05 24.28 22.85
N VAL A 640 -17.91 23.49 22.18
CA VAL A 640 -17.49 22.64 21.05
C VAL A 640 -16.99 23.49 19.88
N LEU A 641 -17.77 24.50 19.46
CA LEU A 641 -17.41 25.42 18.39
C LEU A 641 -16.17 26.24 18.74
N GLY A 642 -16.04 26.72 19.97
CA GLY A 642 -14.86 27.45 20.43
C GLY A 642 -13.58 26.62 20.39
N ILE A 643 -13.65 25.35 20.82
CA ILE A 643 -12.52 24.41 20.73
C ILE A 643 -12.17 24.07 19.28
N CYS A 644 -13.16 23.79 18.43
CA CYS A 644 -12.93 23.53 17.01
C CYS A 644 -12.36 24.77 16.29
N LEU A 645 -12.81 25.98 16.62
CA LEU A 645 -12.27 27.23 16.09
C LEU A 645 -10.83 27.49 16.54
N LEU A 646 -10.50 27.20 17.80
CA LEU A 646 -9.11 27.28 18.29
C LEU A 646 -8.20 26.24 17.63
N SER A 647 -8.73 25.07 17.24
CA SER A 647 -7.95 24.02 16.59
C SER A 647 -7.79 24.28 15.09
N PHE A 648 -8.90 24.31 14.34
CA PHE A 648 -8.93 24.38 12.89
C PHE A 648 -8.96 25.82 12.34
N GLY A 649 -9.25 26.84 13.16
CA GLY A 649 -9.32 28.24 12.71
C GLY A 649 -8.04 28.75 12.03
N PRO A 650 -6.83 28.50 12.58
CA PRO A 650 -5.57 28.83 11.91
C PRO A 650 -5.31 28.08 10.59
N PHE A 651 -6.14 27.07 10.27
CA PHE A 651 -6.07 26.26 9.06
C PHE A 651 -7.29 26.45 8.15
N TYR A 652 -8.06 27.54 8.28
CA TYR A 652 -9.34 27.70 7.56
C TYR A 652 -9.23 27.55 6.04
N GLU A 653 -8.16 28.04 5.42
CA GLU A 653 -7.87 27.92 3.98
C GLU A 653 -7.40 26.51 3.57
N HIS A 654 -7.13 25.64 4.54
CA HIS A 654 -6.51 24.33 4.35
C HIS A 654 -7.36 23.19 4.93
N ILE A 655 -8.58 23.47 5.41
CA ILE A 655 -9.49 22.46 5.98
C ILE A 655 -9.64 21.21 5.09
N PRO A 656 -9.82 21.29 3.76
CA PRO A 656 -9.89 20.10 2.91
C PRO A 656 -8.62 19.23 2.98
N GLN A 657 -7.43 19.84 3.02
CA GLN A 657 -6.15 19.15 3.14
C GLN A 657 -5.94 18.54 4.53
N VAL A 658 -6.39 19.23 5.59
CA VAL A 658 -6.35 18.65 6.95
C VAL A 658 -7.29 17.44 7.01
N LEU A 659 -8.52 17.55 6.50
CA LEU A 659 -9.48 16.45 6.51
C LEU A 659 -9.03 15.24 5.69
N SER A 660 -8.37 15.43 4.54
CA SER A 660 -7.84 14.32 3.73
C SER A 660 -6.71 13.54 4.43
N ARG A 661 -5.89 14.22 5.24
CA ARG A 661 -4.87 13.60 6.11
C ARG A 661 -5.49 12.85 7.29
N LEU A 662 -6.49 13.41 7.93
CA LEU A 662 -7.17 12.81 9.09
C LEU A 662 -8.01 11.58 8.71
N PHE A 663 -8.60 11.55 7.51
CA PHE A 663 -9.49 10.47 7.06
C PHE A 663 -9.04 9.88 5.71
N PRO A 664 -7.92 9.14 5.66
CA PRO A 664 -7.40 8.54 4.43
C PRO A 664 -8.24 7.32 4.01
N PHE A 665 -9.26 7.54 3.19
CA PHE A 665 -10.18 6.51 2.70
C PHE A 665 -9.55 5.44 1.79
N THR A 666 -8.30 5.62 1.38
CA THR A 666 -7.53 4.62 0.60
C THR A 666 -7.11 3.40 1.42
N ARG A 667 -7.34 3.39 2.74
CA ARG A 667 -6.96 2.27 3.62
C ARG A 667 -8.01 1.16 3.64
N GLY A 668 -7.58 -0.09 3.43
CA GLY A 668 -8.47 -1.27 3.36
C GLY A 668 -8.99 -1.79 4.70
N LEU A 669 -9.97 -2.72 4.63
CA LEU A 669 -10.71 -3.29 5.77
C LEU A 669 -9.82 -3.98 6.82
N THR A 670 -8.76 -4.65 6.37
CA THR A 670 -7.79 -5.35 7.23
C THR A 670 -6.37 -5.02 6.79
N HIS A 671 -5.51 -4.67 7.75
CA HIS A 671 -4.09 -4.35 7.54
C HIS A 671 -3.18 -5.54 7.90
N ALA A 672 -1.88 -5.42 7.60
CA ALA A 672 -0.83 -6.44 7.75
C ALA A 672 -0.94 -7.41 8.96
N TYR A 673 -1.20 -6.88 10.16
CA TYR A 673 -1.22 -7.65 11.40
C TYR A 673 -2.61 -8.18 11.81
N TRP A 674 -3.65 -7.90 11.02
CA TRP A 674 -5.05 -8.24 11.28
C TRP A 674 -5.47 -7.89 12.72
N ALA A 675 -5.96 -6.66 12.97
CA ALA A 675 -6.52 -6.33 14.28
C ALA A 675 -7.60 -7.35 14.69
N PRO A 676 -7.66 -7.80 15.96
CA PRO A 676 -8.50 -8.91 16.41
C PRO A 676 -9.98 -8.50 16.53
N ASN A 677 -10.58 -8.17 15.39
CA ASN A 677 -11.92 -7.62 15.25
C ASN A 677 -12.84 -8.61 14.52
N PHE A 678 -14.08 -8.20 14.21
CA PHE A 678 -15.02 -9.07 13.50
C PHE A 678 -14.53 -9.45 12.10
N TRP A 679 -13.79 -8.56 11.43
CA TRP A 679 -13.29 -8.76 10.07
C TRP A 679 -12.17 -9.82 10.01
N ALA A 680 -11.36 -9.98 11.06
CA ALA A 680 -10.42 -11.10 11.17
C ALA A 680 -11.14 -12.47 11.13
N LEU A 681 -12.29 -12.58 11.80
CA LEU A 681 -13.12 -13.79 11.77
C LEU A 681 -13.78 -13.98 10.39
N TYR A 682 -14.32 -12.90 9.82
CA TYR A 682 -14.99 -12.90 8.52
C TYR A 682 -14.03 -13.29 7.38
N ASN A 683 -12.83 -12.71 7.33
CA ASN A 683 -11.80 -13.03 6.35
C ASN A 683 -11.28 -14.46 6.50
N THR A 684 -11.21 -14.98 7.73
CA THR A 684 -10.83 -16.38 7.99
C THR A 684 -11.91 -17.34 7.50
N ALA A 685 -13.18 -17.01 7.71
CA ALA A 685 -14.29 -17.78 7.18
C ALA A 685 -14.32 -17.77 5.64
N ASP A 686 -14.09 -16.61 5.01
CA ASP A 686 -13.98 -16.49 3.55
C ASP A 686 -12.87 -17.39 2.98
N LYS A 687 -11.66 -17.35 3.57
CA LYS A 687 -10.55 -18.24 3.20
C LYS A 687 -10.89 -19.72 3.37
N ALA A 688 -11.45 -20.10 4.51
CA ALA A 688 -11.81 -21.49 4.79
C ALA A 688 -12.85 -22.01 3.79
N LEU A 689 -13.83 -21.17 3.42
CA LEU A 689 -14.81 -21.49 2.39
C LEU A 689 -14.19 -21.54 0.98
N ALA A 690 -13.27 -20.63 0.65
CA ALA A 690 -12.59 -20.64 -0.65
C ALA A 690 -11.80 -21.95 -0.85
N VAL A 691 -11.03 -22.36 0.16
CA VAL A 691 -10.32 -23.65 0.17
C VAL A 691 -11.29 -24.84 0.09
N ALA A 692 -12.36 -24.84 0.89
CA ALA A 692 -13.35 -25.93 0.90
C ALA A 692 -14.14 -26.06 -0.44
N LEU A 693 -14.24 -24.97 -1.20
CA LEU A 693 -14.91 -24.93 -2.50
C LEU A 693 -13.95 -24.99 -3.70
N GLY A 694 -12.64 -25.18 -3.47
CA GLY A 694 -11.62 -25.22 -4.53
C GLY A 694 -11.46 -23.91 -5.32
N LYS A 695 -11.90 -22.77 -4.76
CA LYS A 695 -11.81 -21.47 -5.43
C LYS A 695 -10.45 -20.83 -5.23
N VAL A 696 -9.83 -20.42 -6.33
CA VAL A 696 -8.60 -19.60 -6.31
C VAL A 696 -8.93 -18.24 -5.67
N ALA A 697 -8.13 -17.83 -4.68
CA ALA A 697 -8.33 -16.56 -3.98
C ALA A 697 -7.98 -15.39 -4.91
N LYS A 698 -8.88 -14.40 -5.01
CA LYS A 698 -8.73 -13.24 -5.91
C LYS A 698 -7.69 -12.19 -5.46
N GLY A 699 -6.96 -12.40 -4.37
CA GLY A 699 -5.94 -11.45 -3.91
C GLY A 699 -5.20 -11.85 -2.62
N SER A 700 -4.04 -11.23 -2.40
CA SER A 700 -3.18 -11.51 -1.24
C SER A 700 -3.65 -10.79 0.03
N SER A 701 -4.48 -11.49 0.79
CA SER A 701 -4.98 -11.10 2.13
C SER A 701 -3.91 -10.84 3.23
N THR A 702 -2.63 -11.11 2.97
CA THR A 702 -1.54 -11.06 3.97
C THR A 702 -0.33 -10.23 3.53
N GLY A 703 -0.31 -9.69 2.30
CA GLY A 703 0.87 -9.03 1.72
C GLY A 703 1.24 -7.66 2.30
N GLY A 704 0.70 -7.25 3.45
CA GLY A 704 0.91 -5.92 4.07
C GLY A 704 0.41 -4.71 3.27
N LEU A 705 0.06 -4.91 1.99
CA LEU A 705 -0.38 -3.88 1.07
C LEU A 705 -1.72 -3.29 1.50
N VAL A 706 -1.76 -1.97 1.51
CA VAL A 706 -2.99 -1.21 1.65
C VAL A 706 -3.79 -1.34 0.33
N GLN A 707 -4.70 -2.32 0.28
CA GLN A 707 -5.61 -2.59 -0.83
C GLN A 707 -7.04 -2.84 -0.31
N THR A 708 -8.03 -2.55 -1.15
CA THR A 708 -9.42 -2.97 -0.95
C THR A 708 -9.52 -4.48 -1.11
N PHE A 709 -9.65 -5.20 0.00
CA PHE A 709 -9.79 -6.65 -0.02
C PHE A 709 -11.18 -7.05 -0.55
N GLU A 710 -11.22 -7.73 -1.69
CA GLU A 710 -12.42 -8.42 -2.16
C GLU A 710 -12.48 -9.84 -1.62
N HIS A 711 -13.62 -10.20 -1.05
CA HIS A 711 -13.89 -11.53 -0.52
C HIS A 711 -14.15 -12.51 -1.66
N THR A 712 -13.62 -13.74 -1.54
CA THR A 712 -13.66 -14.75 -2.64
C THR A 712 -14.96 -15.54 -2.68
N VAL A 713 -15.63 -15.70 -1.53
CA VAL A 713 -16.88 -16.45 -1.35
C VAL A 713 -17.95 -15.62 -0.65
N LEU A 714 -17.56 -14.89 0.40
CA LEU A 714 -18.45 -14.02 1.15
C LEU A 714 -18.64 -12.67 0.43
N PRO A 715 -19.72 -11.91 0.72
CA PRO A 715 -19.90 -10.57 0.16
C PRO A 715 -18.80 -9.59 0.58
N SER A 716 -18.19 -8.90 -0.40
CA SER A 716 -17.24 -7.81 -0.16
C SER A 716 -17.86 -6.69 0.69
N ILE A 717 -17.20 -6.36 1.79
CA ILE A 717 -17.65 -5.33 2.75
C ILE A 717 -17.11 -3.96 2.33
N THR A 718 -17.94 -2.92 2.39
CA THR A 718 -17.57 -1.53 2.04
C THR A 718 -17.51 -0.61 3.27
N PRO A 719 -16.84 0.56 3.20
CA PRO A 719 -16.79 1.51 4.32
C PRO A 719 -18.19 1.89 4.83
N ALA A 720 -19.14 2.10 3.91
CA ALA A 720 -20.53 2.43 4.24
C ALA A 720 -21.22 1.33 5.04
N VAL A 721 -21.00 0.05 4.71
CA VAL A 721 -21.54 -1.09 5.45
C VAL A 721 -20.97 -1.13 6.87
N THR A 722 -19.65 -0.95 7.04
CA THR A 722 -19.02 -0.96 8.38
C THR A 722 -19.48 0.20 9.26
N PHE A 723 -19.67 1.39 8.68
CA PHE A 723 -20.22 2.56 9.36
C PHE A 723 -21.66 2.31 9.81
N ALA A 724 -22.50 1.77 8.92
CA ALA A 724 -23.89 1.42 9.24
C ALA A 724 -23.98 0.36 10.35
N LEU A 725 -23.21 -0.74 10.25
CA LEU A 725 -23.17 -1.79 11.27
C LEU A 725 -22.70 -1.26 12.62
N THR A 726 -21.63 -0.46 12.65
CA THR A 726 -21.13 0.18 13.86
C THR A 726 -22.21 1.04 14.51
N GLY A 727 -22.92 1.87 13.73
CA GLY A 727 -24.03 2.69 14.20
C GLY A 727 -25.18 1.85 14.76
N VAL A 728 -25.65 0.84 14.03
CA VAL A 728 -26.74 -0.07 14.43
C VAL A 728 -26.42 -0.77 15.75
N PHE A 729 -25.21 -1.31 15.90
CA PHE A 729 -24.81 -2.01 17.11
C PHE A 729 -24.58 -1.10 18.32
N MET A 730 -24.33 0.21 18.11
CA MET A 730 -24.32 1.21 19.18
C MET A 730 -25.73 1.56 19.70
N VAL A 731 -26.77 1.51 18.86
CA VAL A 731 -28.13 1.98 19.22
C VAL A 731 -28.65 1.39 20.55
N PRO A 732 -28.59 0.06 20.81
CA PRO A 732 -29.06 -0.49 22.09
C PRO A 732 -28.34 0.07 23.32
N ILE A 733 -27.04 0.36 23.20
CA ILE A 733 -26.22 0.91 24.29
C ILE A 733 -26.62 2.36 24.57
N LEU A 734 -26.82 3.16 23.51
CA LEU A 734 -27.23 4.56 23.60
C LEU A 734 -28.67 4.71 24.12
N LEU A 735 -29.61 3.87 23.65
CA LEU A 735 -30.98 3.83 24.17
C LEU A 735 -31.01 3.42 25.66
N LYS A 736 -30.17 2.46 26.07
CA LYS A 736 -30.04 2.08 27.47
C LYS A 736 -29.54 3.24 28.34
N LEU A 737 -28.58 4.01 27.84
CA LEU A 737 -28.06 5.20 28.53
C LEU A 737 -29.11 6.31 28.66
N TRP A 738 -29.89 6.55 27.60
CA TRP A 738 -30.98 7.53 27.57
C TRP A 738 -32.12 7.21 28.56
N THR A 739 -32.46 5.92 28.68
CA THR A 739 -33.55 5.40 29.53
C THR A 739 -33.18 5.27 31.02
N LEU A 740 -31.95 5.59 31.42
CA LEU A 740 -31.59 5.64 32.85
C LEU A 740 -32.40 6.70 33.60
N LYS A 741 -32.79 6.37 34.83
CA LYS A 741 -33.56 7.27 35.70
C LYS A 741 -32.69 8.45 36.15
N SER A 742 -33.21 9.66 36.03
CA SER A 742 -32.56 10.90 36.52
C SER A 742 -32.41 10.96 38.04
N THR A 743 -33.10 10.08 38.77
CA THR A 743 -32.96 9.91 40.23
C THR A 743 -31.83 8.96 40.64
N ALA A 744 -31.10 8.36 39.69
CA ALA A 744 -29.93 7.54 40.00
C ALA A 744 -28.80 8.38 40.61
N SER A 745 -27.99 7.77 41.48
CA SER A 745 -26.85 8.47 42.09
C SER A 745 -25.79 8.80 41.03
N HIS A 746 -25.07 9.92 41.23
CA HIS A 746 -24.01 10.35 40.31
C HIS A 746 -22.95 9.27 40.06
N VAL A 747 -22.64 8.44 41.06
CA VAL A 747 -21.71 7.30 40.94
C VAL A 747 -22.31 6.17 40.08
N ALA A 748 -23.58 5.80 40.28
CA ALA A 748 -24.22 4.74 39.48
C ALA A 748 -24.40 5.16 38.01
N LEU A 749 -24.77 6.43 37.80
CA LEU A 749 -24.88 7.05 36.49
C LEU A 749 -23.51 7.16 35.80
N GLY A 750 -22.47 7.58 36.53
CA GLY A 750 -21.08 7.63 36.04
C GLY A 750 -20.51 6.26 35.69
N ARG A 751 -20.77 5.21 36.48
CA ARG A 751 -20.41 3.82 36.12
C ARG A 751 -21.12 3.39 34.84
N SER A 752 -22.41 3.68 34.71
CA SER A 752 -23.19 3.32 33.52
C SER A 752 -22.73 4.06 32.25
N PHE A 753 -22.31 5.32 32.40
CA PHE A 753 -21.66 6.10 31.35
C PHE A 753 -20.34 5.48 30.89
N VAL A 754 -19.46 5.08 31.83
CA VAL A 754 -18.20 4.40 31.46
C VAL A 754 -18.45 3.03 30.83
N ARG A 755 -19.46 2.27 31.28
CA ARG A 755 -19.86 1.03 30.58
C ARG A 755 -20.30 1.28 29.15
N ALA A 756 -21.01 2.37 28.89
CA ALA A 756 -21.36 2.76 27.53
C ALA A 756 -20.14 3.21 26.70
N ILE A 757 -19.14 3.89 27.29
CA ILE A 757 -17.84 4.18 26.64
C ILE A 757 -17.15 2.86 26.24
N VAL A 758 -17.02 1.91 27.17
CA VAL A 758 -16.41 0.59 26.92
C VAL A 758 -17.13 -0.14 25.78
N LEU A 759 -18.47 -0.19 25.82
CA LEU A 759 -19.27 -0.91 24.84
C LEU A 759 -19.28 -0.24 23.45
N CYS A 760 -19.42 1.09 23.35
CA CYS A 760 -19.34 1.77 22.07
C CYS A 760 -17.92 1.71 21.48
N GLY A 761 -16.88 1.92 22.30
CA GLY A 761 -15.49 1.76 21.85
C GLY A 761 -15.20 0.34 21.34
N CYS A 762 -15.72 -0.69 22.02
CA CYS A 762 -15.61 -2.08 21.58
C CYS A 762 -16.42 -2.36 20.31
N THR A 763 -17.57 -1.71 20.14
CA THR A 763 -18.39 -1.81 18.91
C THR A 763 -17.63 -1.22 17.71
N SER A 764 -17.03 -0.04 17.84
CA SER A 764 -16.15 0.54 16.80
C SER A 764 -14.89 -0.29 16.55
N PHE A 765 -14.33 -0.90 17.59
CA PHE A 765 -13.17 -1.79 17.45
C PHE A 765 -13.52 -3.06 16.64
N LEU A 766 -14.67 -3.68 16.92
CA LEU A 766 -15.12 -4.88 16.24
C LEU A 766 -15.56 -4.63 14.79
N PHE A 767 -16.31 -3.55 14.53
CA PHE A 767 -17.03 -3.34 13.26
C PHE A 767 -16.58 -2.11 12.46
N GLY A 768 -15.56 -1.36 12.89
CA GLY A 768 -15.04 -0.21 12.14
C GLY A 768 -14.31 -0.62 10.85
N TRP A 769 -14.28 0.28 9.85
CA TRP A 769 -13.63 0.05 8.57
C TRP A 769 -12.13 -0.22 8.69
N HIS A 770 -11.41 0.62 9.43
CA HIS A 770 -9.96 0.55 9.54
C HIS A 770 -9.57 0.69 11.02
N VAL A 771 -9.28 -0.45 11.65
CA VAL A 771 -8.98 -0.55 13.07
C VAL A 771 -7.62 -1.18 13.26
N HIS A 772 -6.78 -0.57 14.08
CA HIS A 772 -5.52 -1.13 14.54
C HIS A 772 -5.69 -1.86 15.87
N GLU A 773 -4.92 -2.92 16.08
CA GLU A 773 -4.80 -3.66 17.34
C GLU A 773 -4.62 -2.74 18.57
N LYS A 774 -3.78 -1.69 18.49
CA LYS A 774 -3.58 -0.70 19.57
C LYS A 774 -4.85 0.04 20.02
N ALA A 775 -5.91 0.07 19.20
CA ALA A 775 -7.18 0.69 19.58
C ALA A 775 -7.94 -0.08 20.69
N ILE A 776 -7.59 -1.34 20.98
CA ILE A 776 -8.22 -2.12 22.07
C ILE A 776 -8.02 -1.46 23.45
N LEU A 777 -6.98 -0.66 23.63
CA LEU A 777 -6.73 0.10 24.87
C LEU A 777 -7.86 1.11 25.18
N MET A 778 -8.56 1.63 24.16
CA MET A 778 -9.73 2.49 24.36
C MET A 778 -10.89 1.76 25.06
N VAL A 779 -10.93 0.43 24.96
CA VAL A 779 -11.88 -0.44 25.66
C VAL A 779 -11.33 -0.83 27.04
N LEU A 780 -10.06 -1.26 27.10
CA LEU A 780 -9.47 -1.83 28.30
C LEU A 780 -9.21 -0.81 29.41
N ILE A 781 -8.75 0.41 29.10
CA ILE A 781 -8.43 1.42 30.11
C ILE A 781 -9.69 1.86 30.88
N PRO A 782 -10.82 2.24 30.23
CA PRO A 782 -12.06 2.55 30.95
C PRO A 782 -12.71 1.33 31.62
N LEU A 783 -12.51 0.10 31.11
CA LEU A 783 -12.96 -1.12 31.78
C LEU A 783 -12.18 -1.39 33.08
N THR A 784 -10.85 -1.21 33.06
CA THR A 784 -9.99 -1.33 34.24
C THR A 784 -10.39 -0.37 35.34
N LEU A 785 -10.87 0.83 34.99
CA LEU A 785 -11.42 1.79 35.95
C LEU A 785 -12.69 1.26 36.66
N LEU A 786 -13.55 0.53 35.95
CA LEU A 786 -14.77 -0.07 36.52
C LEU A 786 -14.49 -1.29 37.41
N ALA A 787 -13.37 -1.99 37.18
CA ALA A 787 -12.95 -3.19 37.92
C ALA A 787 -13.02 -3.04 39.44
N ILE A 788 -12.86 -1.83 39.95
CA ILE A 788 -12.77 -1.52 41.38
C ILE A 788 -14.16 -1.48 42.01
N GLY A 789 -15.18 -1.07 41.25
CA GLY A 789 -16.53 -0.86 41.76
C GLY A 789 -17.38 -2.13 41.83
N ASN A 790 -17.09 -3.16 41.03
CA ASN A 790 -17.98 -4.31 40.86
C ASN A 790 -17.21 -5.59 40.45
N GLN A 791 -17.55 -6.74 41.06
CA GLN A 791 -16.92 -8.03 40.76
C GLN A 791 -17.10 -8.50 39.31
N ASN A 792 -18.24 -8.20 38.67
CA ASN A 792 -18.46 -8.57 37.26
C ASN A 792 -17.58 -7.72 36.33
N ASP A 793 -17.43 -6.42 36.60
CA ASP A 793 -16.50 -5.57 35.85
C ASP A 793 -15.04 -6.03 36.08
N ALA A 794 -14.68 -6.42 37.30
CA ALA A 794 -13.36 -6.97 37.63
C ALA A 794 -13.03 -8.25 36.85
N ARG A 795 -13.98 -9.20 36.80
CA ARG A 795 -13.89 -10.42 35.99
C ARG A 795 -13.60 -10.11 34.52
N TRP A 796 -14.38 -9.21 33.93
CA TRP A 796 -14.21 -8.83 32.53
C TRP A 796 -12.94 -8.04 32.27
N THR A 797 -12.47 -7.25 33.24
CA THR A 797 -11.16 -6.59 33.19
C THR A 797 -10.02 -7.60 33.07
N ILE A 798 -10.03 -8.68 33.85
CA ILE A 798 -9.00 -9.71 33.75
C ILE A 798 -9.16 -10.49 32.44
N PHE A 799 -10.38 -10.91 32.07
CA PHE A 799 -10.63 -11.65 30.83
C PHE A 799 -10.18 -10.87 29.59
N LEU A 800 -10.71 -9.65 29.41
CA LEU A 800 -10.36 -8.81 28.28
C LEU A 800 -8.91 -8.32 28.39
N GLY A 801 -8.37 -8.11 29.59
CA GLY A 801 -6.97 -7.75 29.80
C GLY A 801 -6.03 -8.80 29.20
N VAL A 802 -6.27 -10.09 29.47
CA VAL A 802 -5.46 -11.17 28.86
C VAL A 802 -5.55 -11.12 27.34
N VAL A 803 -6.76 -11.09 26.77
CA VAL A 803 -6.97 -11.06 25.32
C VAL A 803 -6.34 -9.83 24.66
N ALA A 804 -6.62 -8.65 25.20
CA ALA A 804 -6.16 -7.37 24.67
C ALA A 804 -4.64 -7.23 24.73
N HIS A 805 -4.01 -7.60 25.86
CA HIS A 805 -2.55 -7.51 25.99
C HIS A 805 -1.82 -8.52 25.10
N TYR A 806 -2.36 -9.74 24.95
CA TYR A 806 -1.80 -10.72 24.01
C TYR A 806 -1.89 -10.22 22.56
N SER A 807 -3.02 -9.60 22.18
CA SER A 807 -3.19 -9.09 20.81
C SER A 807 -2.25 -7.95 20.40
N LEU A 808 -1.50 -7.38 21.35
CA LEU A 808 -0.46 -6.36 21.08
C LEU A 808 0.93 -6.99 20.84
N PHE A 809 1.10 -8.31 21.04
CA PHE A 809 2.39 -8.99 20.84
C PHE A 809 2.96 -8.87 19.41
N PRO A 810 2.15 -8.81 18.32
CA PRO A 810 2.64 -8.54 16.97
C PRO A 810 3.32 -7.18 16.80
N LEU A 811 2.95 -6.15 17.58
CA LEU A 811 3.61 -4.83 17.53
C LEU A 811 5.06 -4.89 18.01
N LEU A 812 5.39 -5.85 18.87
CA LEU A 812 6.72 -6.08 19.41
C LEU A 812 7.34 -7.32 18.74
N PHE A 813 7.54 -7.21 17.43
CA PHE A 813 7.99 -8.32 16.56
C PHE A 813 9.46 -8.72 16.75
N LYS A 814 10.30 -7.86 17.33
CA LYS A 814 11.73 -8.15 17.53
C LYS A 814 11.94 -9.33 18.49
N PRO A 815 12.74 -10.36 18.13
CA PRO A 815 13.01 -11.52 18.99
C PRO A 815 13.48 -11.15 20.41
N GLU A 816 14.31 -10.12 20.55
CA GLU A 816 14.83 -9.65 21.86
C GLU A 816 13.69 -9.17 22.80
N LEU A 817 12.58 -8.68 22.24
CA LEU A 817 11.43 -8.19 22.98
C LEU A 817 10.44 -9.31 23.38
N THR A 818 10.63 -10.54 22.89
CA THR A 818 9.72 -11.67 23.19
C THR A 818 9.70 -12.01 24.68
N VAL A 819 10.85 -12.05 25.34
CA VAL A 819 10.92 -12.27 26.80
C VAL A 819 10.24 -11.11 27.55
N VAL A 820 10.41 -9.87 27.08
CA VAL A 820 9.84 -8.67 27.70
C VAL A 820 8.31 -8.68 27.61
N LYS A 821 7.73 -8.90 26.42
CA LYS A 821 6.28 -8.87 26.21
C LYS A 821 5.56 -10.00 26.96
N ILE A 822 6.12 -11.22 26.94
CA ILE A 822 5.59 -12.36 27.69
C ILE A 822 5.66 -12.12 29.20
N SER A 823 6.81 -11.66 29.71
CA SER A 823 7.00 -11.42 31.15
C SER A 823 6.09 -10.32 31.67
N LEU A 824 6.03 -9.19 30.96
CA LEU A 824 5.17 -8.05 31.33
C LEU A 824 3.69 -8.45 31.35
N HIS A 825 3.25 -9.22 30.36
CA HIS A 825 1.89 -9.77 30.29
C HIS A 825 1.56 -10.73 31.44
N ALA A 826 2.45 -11.69 31.72
CA ALA A 826 2.26 -12.67 32.79
C ALA A 826 2.26 -12.01 34.18
N VAL A 827 3.20 -11.11 34.45
CA VAL A 827 3.30 -10.36 35.71
C VAL A 827 2.06 -9.48 35.90
N TYR A 828 1.64 -8.72 34.89
CA TYR A 828 0.45 -7.88 34.99
C TYR A 828 -0.83 -8.70 35.20
N THR A 829 -0.98 -9.83 34.51
CA THR A 829 -2.13 -10.73 34.67
C THR A 829 -2.17 -11.31 36.09
N GLY A 830 -1.05 -11.82 36.59
CA GLY A 830 -0.93 -12.34 37.96
C GLY A 830 -1.24 -11.28 39.00
N LEU A 831 -0.65 -10.09 38.87
CA LEU A 831 -0.92 -8.94 39.73
C LEU A 831 -2.40 -8.54 39.70
N SER A 832 -3.01 -8.49 38.50
CA SER A 832 -4.43 -8.15 38.33
C SER A 832 -5.34 -9.14 39.03
N VAL A 833 -5.09 -10.45 38.90
CA VAL A 833 -5.84 -11.49 39.61
C VAL A 833 -5.69 -11.34 41.13
N VAL A 834 -4.47 -11.12 41.64
CA VAL A 834 -4.21 -10.96 43.08
C VAL A 834 -4.90 -9.71 43.64
N LEU A 835 -4.67 -8.54 43.04
CA LEU A 835 -5.23 -7.27 43.52
C LEU A 835 -6.76 -7.24 43.43
N LEU A 836 -7.36 -7.83 42.39
CA LEU A 836 -8.82 -7.89 42.28
C LEU A 836 -9.44 -8.95 43.21
N LYS A 837 -8.78 -10.09 43.49
CA LYS A 837 -9.21 -11.03 44.55
C LYS A 837 -9.17 -10.40 45.95
N LEU A 838 -8.19 -9.51 46.19
CA LEU A 838 -8.09 -8.77 47.44
C LEU A 838 -9.27 -7.80 47.66
N LEU A 839 -9.88 -7.32 46.59
CA LEU A 839 -11.02 -6.39 46.61
C LEU A 839 -12.37 -7.12 46.55
N HIS A 840 -12.52 -8.10 45.64
CA HIS A 840 -13.75 -8.85 45.39
C HIS A 840 -13.59 -10.32 45.80
N ARG A 841 -14.35 -10.75 46.81
CA ARG A 841 -14.32 -12.14 47.29
C ARG A 841 -15.23 -13.03 46.41
N GLY A 842 -14.65 -13.72 45.44
CA GLY A 842 -15.35 -14.77 44.69
C GLY A 842 -14.50 -15.43 43.59
N GLN A 843 -15.09 -16.42 42.91
CA GLN A 843 -14.53 -16.96 41.67
C GLN A 843 -14.72 -15.95 40.53
N PHE A 844 -13.72 -15.79 39.66
CA PHE A 844 -13.82 -14.91 38.50
C PHE A 844 -14.32 -15.61 37.25
N PHE A 845 -13.79 -16.79 36.90
CA PHE A 845 -14.07 -17.41 35.59
C PHE A 845 -15.04 -18.59 35.66
N ARG A 846 -15.85 -18.73 34.62
CA ARG A 846 -16.55 -19.99 34.30
C ARG A 846 -15.56 -20.97 33.65
N THR A 847 -15.85 -22.27 33.69
CA THR A 847 -15.03 -23.31 33.05
C THR A 847 -14.75 -22.98 31.57
N VAL A 848 -15.81 -22.74 30.79
CA VAL A 848 -15.95 -21.65 29.80
C VAL A 848 -14.68 -20.82 29.52
N GLU A 849 -14.63 -19.67 30.18
CA GLU A 849 -13.56 -18.67 30.08
C GLU A 849 -12.20 -19.20 30.50
N PHE A 850 -12.13 -20.08 31.51
CA PHE A 850 -10.86 -20.63 31.98
C PHE A 850 -10.18 -21.51 30.91
N LEU A 851 -10.93 -22.37 30.24
CA LEU A 851 -10.43 -23.22 29.15
C LEU A 851 -9.97 -22.38 27.95
N TYR A 852 -10.71 -21.32 27.61
CA TYR A 852 -10.27 -20.36 26.59
C TYR A 852 -8.99 -19.61 27.02
N LEU A 853 -8.90 -19.09 28.24
CA LEU A 853 -7.68 -18.40 28.69
C LEU A 853 -6.47 -19.36 28.79
N ALA A 854 -6.69 -20.64 29.07
CA ALA A 854 -5.66 -21.67 29.07
C ALA A 854 -5.09 -22.01 27.68
N GLY A 855 -5.72 -21.56 26.58
CA GLY A 855 -5.18 -21.70 25.23
C GLY A 855 -4.06 -20.72 24.90
N PHE A 856 -3.95 -19.57 25.58
CA PHE A 856 -2.90 -18.58 25.30
C PHE A 856 -1.47 -19.11 25.50
N PRO A 857 -1.14 -19.87 26.57
CA PRO A 857 0.17 -20.54 26.67
C PRO A 857 0.46 -21.52 25.52
N VAL A 858 -0.57 -22.23 25.03
CA VAL A 858 -0.42 -23.18 23.90
C VAL A 858 -0.17 -22.43 22.60
N LEU A 859 -0.93 -21.36 22.35
CA LEU A 859 -0.75 -20.47 21.21
C LEU A 859 0.64 -19.81 21.24
N CYS A 860 1.10 -19.32 22.40
CA CYS A 860 2.43 -18.74 22.58
C CYS A 860 3.54 -19.75 22.30
N ALA A 861 3.40 -21.00 22.76
CA ALA A 861 4.34 -22.06 22.44
C ALA A 861 4.32 -22.41 20.94
N TYR A 862 3.15 -22.36 20.29
CA TYR A 862 3.06 -22.55 18.85
C TYR A 862 3.78 -21.44 18.08
N GLU A 863 3.46 -20.18 18.38
CA GLU A 863 3.97 -18.99 17.69
C GLU A 863 5.48 -18.81 17.80
N ASN A 864 6.11 -19.26 18.90
CA ASN A 864 7.53 -18.98 19.17
C ASN A 864 8.44 -20.24 19.15
N VAL A 865 7.87 -21.44 18.99
CA VAL A 865 8.64 -22.71 19.02
C VAL A 865 8.09 -23.72 18.01
N VAL A 866 6.81 -24.09 18.11
CA VAL A 866 6.29 -25.25 17.34
C VAL A 866 6.23 -24.93 15.84
N HIS A 867 5.80 -23.74 15.44
CA HIS A 867 5.58 -23.36 14.03
C HIS A 867 6.85 -23.55 13.18
N ASP A 868 7.99 -23.07 13.68
CA ASP A 868 9.28 -23.21 12.99
C ASP A 868 9.82 -24.64 13.13
N ALA A 869 9.66 -25.27 14.30
CA ALA A 869 10.13 -26.65 14.53
C ALA A 869 9.45 -27.70 13.64
N ILE A 870 8.24 -27.43 13.12
CA ILE A 870 7.55 -28.30 12.16
C ILE A 870 7.72 -27.85 10.69
N GLY A 871 8.62 -26.90 10.41
CA GLY A 871 8.95 -26.44 9.06
C GLY A 871 7.85 -25.67 8.36
N LEU A 872 6.93 -25.01 9.10
CA LEU A 872 5.88 -24.18 8.50
C LEU A 872 6.28 -22.71 8.31
N GLY A 873 7.36 -22.24 8.94
CA GLY A 873 7.82 -20.85 8.85
C GLY A 873 8.02 -20.35 7.42
N GLU A 874 8.62 -21.16 6.54
CA GLU A 874 8.82 -20.82 5.12
C GLU A 874 7.53 -20.91 4.30
N ARG A 875 6.65 -21.87 4.60
CA ARG A 875 5.45 -22.17 3.80
C ARG A 875 4.25 -21.29 4.15
N LEU A 876 4.12 -20.92 5.42
CA LEU A 876 2.97 -20.20 5.98
C LEU A 876 3.41 -19.12 7.01
N PRO A 877 4.34 -18.20 6.65
CA PRO A 877 4.96 -17.25 7.59
C PRO A 877 3.96 -16.35 8.34
N PHE A 878 2.79 -16.10 7.75
CA PHE A 878 1.73 -15.27 8.35
C PHE A 878 0.71 -16.07 9.18
N LEU A 879 0.81 -17.40 9.25
CA LEU A 879 -0.13 -18.23 10.02
C LEU A 879 -0.08 -17.95 11.54
N PRO A 880 1.08 -17.74 12.19
CA PRO A 880 1.12 -17.35 13.61
C PRO A 880 0.29 -16.08 13.87
N LEU A 881 0.52 -15.02 13.08
CA LEU A 881 -0.21 -13.74 13.18
C LEU A 881 -1.72 -13.91 12.95
N LEU A 882 -2.10 -14.72 11.94
CA LEU A 882 -3.50 -15.05 11.66
C LEU A 882 -4.15 -15.74 12.88
N LEU A 883 -3.47 -16.71 13.49
CA LEU A 883 -3.96 -17.41 14.68
C LEU A 883 -4.04 -16.48 15.89
N THR A 884 -3.03 -15.62 16.14
CA THR A 884 -3.08 -14.57 17.18
C THR A 884 -4.34 -13.72 17.03
N SER A 885 -4.57 -13.22 15.81
CA SER A 885 -5.68 -12.32 15.48
C SER A 885 -7.03 -12.99 15.68
N VAL A 886 -7.24 -14.16 15.06
CA VAL A 886 -8.49 -14.91 15.10
C VAL A 886 -8.82 -15.36 16.53
N TYR A 887 -7.83 -15.89 17.26
CA TYR A 887 -8.03 -16.31 18.64
C TYR A 887 -8.46 -15.14 19.51
N CYS A 888 -7.73 -14.03 19.45
CA CYS A 888 -8.09 -12.81 20.19
C CYS A 888 -9.46 -12.26 19.77
N ALA A 889 -9.81 -12.28 18.49
CA ALA A 889 -11.08 -11.77 17.98
C ALA A 889 -12.29 -12.53 18.55
N VAL A 890 -12.19 -13.86 18.69
CA VAL A 890 -13.21 -14.66 19.40
C VAL A 890 -13.37 -14.17 20.85
N GLY A 891 -12.28 -13.90 21.55
CA GLY A 891 -12.30 -13.37 22.91
C GLY A 891 -12.95 -11.97 23.02
N VAL A 892 -12.58 -11.04 22.13
CA VAL A 892 -13.15 -9.68 22.12
C VAL A 892 -14.64 -9.73 21.79
N LEU A 893 -15.06 -10.53 20.82
CA LEU A 893 -16.47 -10.72 20.47
C LEU A 893 -17.27 -11.35 21.62
N TYR A 894 -16.72 -12.39 22.27
CA TYR A 894 -17.33 -13.03 23.44
C TYR A 894 -17.52 -12.05 24.61
N PHE A 895 -16.50 -11.23 24.90
CA PHE A 895 -16.60 -10.13 25.86
C PHE A 895 -17.71 -9.15 25.47
N TRP A 896 -17.72 -8.65 24.23
CA TRP A 896 -18.67 -7.65 23.77
C TRP A 896 -20.12 -8.12 23.91
N VAL A 897 -20.46 -9.30 23.36
CA VAL A 897 -21.82 -9.88 23.47
C VAL A 897 -22.21 -10.05 24.94
N SER A 898 -21.33 -10.67 25.74
CA SER A 898 -21.65 -11.01 27.14
C SER A 898 -21.79 -9.76 28.02
N TYR A 899 -20.94 -8.76 27.82
CA TYR A 899 -20.94 -7.52 28.58
C TYR A 899 -22.09 -6.59 28.17
N GLN A 900 -22.43 -6.54 26.88
CA GLN A 900 -23.59 -5.80 26.38
C GLN A 900 -24.90 -6.40 26.92
N LEU A 901 -25.06 -7.72 26.86
CA LEU A 901 -26.23 -8.40 27.44
C LEU A 901 -26.35 -8.16 28.95
N ALA A 902 -25.24 -8.14 29.68
CA ALA A 902 -25.24 -7.79 31.10
C ALA A 902 -25.67 -6.32 31.33
N PHE A 903 -25.10 -5.37 30.58
CA PHE A 903 -25.44 -3.95 30.68
C PHE A 903 -26.92 -3.67 30.38
N LEU A 904 -27.46 -4.23 29.29
CA LEU A 904 -28.86 -4.08 28.91
C LEU A 904 -29.83 -4.62 29.97
N ARG A 905 -29.47 -5.73 30.65
CA ARG A 905 -30.28 -6.34 31.73
C ARG A 905 -30.24 -5.58 33.05
N THR A 906 -29.19 -4.79 33.34
CA THR A 906 -29.11 -4.03 34.61
C THR A 906 -30.08 -2.84 34.63
N ASN A 907 -30.97 -2.76 35.63
CA ASN A 907 -31.99 -1.70 35.73
C ASN A 907 -31.51 -0.41 36.43
N GLY A 908 -30.34 0.10 36.03
CA GLY A 908 -29.79 1.39 36.48
C GLY A 908 -29.35 1.45 37.96
N GLY A 909 -29.60 0.40 38.72
CA GLY A 909 -28.99 0.12 40.02
C GLY A 909 -28.09 -1.11 39.92
N GLU A 910 -27.10 -1.18 40.79
CA GLU A 910 -26.33 -2.40 41.00
C GLU A 910 -27.27 -3.54 41.39
N THR A 911 -26.99 -4.76 40.93
CA THR A 911 -27.67 -5.97 41.41
C THR A 911 -27.45 -6.07 42.92
N SER A 912 -28.46 -5.71 43.70
CA SER A 912 -28.44 -5.86 45.14
C SER A 912 -28.30 -7.35 45.47
N VAL A 913 -27.32 -7.69 46.31
CA VAL A 913 -26.98 -9.08 46.67
C VAL A 913 -28.07 -9.73 47.57
N THR A 914 -29.21 -9.05 47.76
CA THR A 914 -30.29 -9.41 48.70
C THR A 914 -31.39 -10.31 48.14
N GLU A 915 -31.40 -10.65 46.84
CA GLU A 915 -32.47 -11.49 46.25
C GLU A 915 -32.20 -13.01 46.24
N LYS A 916 -31.14 -13.50 46.91
CA LYS A 916 -30.91 -14.94 47.14
C LYS A 916 -31.42 -15.47 48.49
N LYS A 917 -32.41 -14.81 49.11
CA LYS A 917 -33.00 -15.23 50.41
C LYS A 917 -34.52 -15.40 50.43
N LYS A 918 -35.18 -15.47 49.26
CA LYS A 918 -36.62 -15.72 49.13
C LYS A 918 -36.98 -16.78 48.07
N THR A 919 -36.49 -17.99 48.29
CA THR A 919 -37.28 -19.22 48.09
C THR A 919 -36.72 -20.27 49.04
N LYS A 920 -37.60 -20.79 49.91
CA LYS A 920 -37.38 -22.04 50.63
C LYS A 920 -37.74 -23.20 49.71
#